data_AF-A0ABD7F3W6-F1
#
_entry.id   AF-A0ABD7F3W6-F1
#
_cell.length_a   1.000
_cell.length_b   1.000
_cell.length_c   1.000
_cell.angle_alpha   90.00
_cell.angle_beta   90.00
_cell.angle_gamma   90.00
#
_symmetry.space_group_name_H-M   'P 1'
#
loop_
_entity.id
_entity.type
_entity.pdbx_description
1 polymer ?
#
loop_
_entity_poly.entity_id
_entity_poly.type
_entity_poly.pdbx_seq_one_letter_code
_entity_poly.pdbx_strand_id
1 'polypeptide(L)'
;MKNYKKGLLTVMVLSAMSLMAAEDKTIYVNTFDDIDDQGSSKCSLRMAMKAAELNRSYGGCGAGNTAASAIDYIQLEEGSYKLNSELVPASSISLMGKIPQDYSKIDVITNDYPAKTILKTIIDGQGKSRLINTSGTKASITVSNVQLQNGKSDSRGGALYLGAATTLTGVSILNSSANQGAAIYLEGNNSSLTLTSGIYQGNKTVKKNQNDVDNIGDVLAMSCLDNLSYNKRTLAFTNNSFIQNGSSDSKSTLEFCGEPTTTLTANTIAQNTVNADNGSIIKFTGDSRVNTDVNKLSTASTLQMVSNTIVENNAFSTFLYDKIGIKVLSFNILAFNSNRSCRYLLGEAKDQKDTGVGLVYNAVSLAAGSQSQCDVASEVLPEKQTNIDMSNSSMSSVLSSLQTPSEYTSFLPLYFPKDNSSDTDLVDVNTDGCSTQDQRGINRITDGTLILNPAGRNSCDLGSTEIMRLTAGDINGIVNSSLVTLLDGYQTQLDFFKAQVANTSTNPDFLPYYNKRIKEYEDLLSYTKANEKYRAVYVDPFAFSLPDEVVLPDGGRQIQHLTPDTYAVSVKALGVGMITGSGDSTKLDVRPDENLKCEWNPDLKRIMVYRLDDGITQAGEYNFCQYTLTLKNADGSLNTSKQSSGLMQVNFVNIAPIAKAAEYTIQYGTDQKINVNLLSNASDDGDGPVSALVNKPNKPAFYHDENGVELPIRLTTVPSGITVTSEHTGPCPYPDQKETCYGGNLAIQVKNNFNVFDYKFSYLIYDADGTKSSEATVTLKNTASTTNNQSSSGGGSLGIFTVLGLVGLVLYRRRS
;
A
#
# COMPACT_ATOMS: atom_id res chain seq x y z
N MET A 1 0.01 -13.19 1.97
CA MET A 1 -0.78 -12.04 2.47
C MET A 1 0.12 -10.89 2.93
N LYS A 2 0.93 -10.35 2.01
CA LYS A 2 1.67 -9.07 2.15
C LYS A 2 1.86 -8.39 0.79
N ASN A 3 1.57 -9.08 -0.30
CA ASN A 3 1.97 -8.67 -1.63
C ASN A 3 0.70 -8.24 -2.35
N TYR A 4 0.69 -6.98 -2.82
CA TYR A 4 -0.45 -6.31 -3.45
C TYR A 4 -1.53 -5.70 -2.52
N LYS A 5 -1.12 -4.81 -1.60
CA LYS A 5 -2.01 -3.75 -1.11
C LYS A 5 -2.21 -2.66 -2.18
N LYS A 6 -2.80 -3.02 -3.33
CA LYS A 6 -3.38 -2.01 -4.21
C LYS A 6 -4.60 -1.42 -3.50
N GLY A 7 -4.56 -0.12 -3.22
CA GLY A 7 -5.76 0.66 -2.93
C GLY A 7 -6.21 0.77 -1.46
N LEU A 8 -5.35 0.52 -0.46
CA LEU A 8 -5.75 0.82 0.93
C LEU A 8 -5.85 2.33 1.22
N LEU A 9 -5.13 3.17 0.46
CA LEU A 9 -5.18 4.62 0.66
C LEU A 9 -6.42 5.27 -0.01
N THR A 10 -6.81 4.79 -1.19
CA THR A 10 -7.88 5.42 -1.98
C THR A 10 -9.28 5.07 -1.45
N VAL A 11 -9.47 3.87 -0.89
CA VAL A 11 -10.77 3.45 -0.33
C VAL A 11 -11.03 4.06 1.05
N MET A 12 -9.99 4.29 1.87
CA MET A 12 -10.18 4.96 3.17
C MET A 12 -10.55 6.44 3.01
N VAL A 13 -10.02 7.13 1.98
CA VAL A 13 -10.38 8.54 1.70
C VAL A 13 -11.84 8.65 1.25
N LEU A 14 -12.36 7.67 0.50
CA LEU A 14 -13.77 7.61 0.09
C LEU A 14 -14.73 7.28 1.24
N SER A 15 -14.37 6.35 2.13
CA SER A 15 -15.21 6.01 3.29
C SER A 15 -15.23 7.09 4.38
N ALA A 16 -14.25 8.00 4.40
CA ALA A 16 -14.24 9.13 5.31
C ALA A 16 -15.20 10.26 4.87
N MET A 17 -15.55 10.34 3.58
CA MET A 17 -16.43 11.40 3.06
C MET A 17 -17.91 11.01 3.04
N SER A 18 -18.27 9.72 3.10
CA SER A 18 -19.67 9.28 3.03
C SER A 18 -20.29 8.85 4.37
N LEU A 19 -19.57 9.00 5.48
CA LEU A 19 -20.04 8.58 6.82
C LEU A 19 -19.62 9.55 7.92
N MET A 20 -19.71 10.86 7.66
CA MET A 20 -19.81 11.87 8.71
C MET A 20 -20.74 12.99 8.25
N ALA A 21 -22.04 12.83 8.52
CA ALA A 21 -22.86 13.97 8.94
C ALA A 21 -22.51 14.34 10.40
N ALA A 22 -21.22 14.36 10.73
CA ALA A 22 -20.68 15.13 11.83
C ALA A 22 -20.37 16.51 11.25
N GLU A 23 -20.67 17.57 11.99
CA GLU A 23 -20.38 18.95 11.56
C GLU A 23 -18.96 19.03 11.01
N ASP A 24 -18.80 19.38 9.73
CA ASP A 24 -17.49 19.59 9.13
C ASP A 24 -16.81 20.76 9.82
N LYS A 25 -15.73 20.47 10.56
CA LYS A 25 -14.96 21.44 11.35
C LYS A 25 -13.74 21.98 10.59
N THR A 26 -13.69 21.79 9.28
CA THR A 26 -12.60 22.30 8.43
C THR A 26 -12.76 23.80 8.17
N ILE A 27 -11.68 24.56 8.30
CA ILE A 27 -11.63 25.97 7.91
C ILE A 27 -11.27 26.03 6.42
N TYR A 28 -12.23 26.39 5.59
CA TYR A 28 -12.04 26.54 4.15
C TYR A 28 -11.58 27.96 3.79
N VAL A 29 -10.38 28.06 3.22
CA VAL A 29 -9.84 29.32 2.70
C VAL A 29 -10.47 29.58 1.33
N ASN A 30 -11.08 30.75 1.15
CA ASN A 30 -11.86 31.09 -0.05
C ASN A 30 -11.34 32.33 -0.80
N THR A 31 -10.22 32.91 -0.37
CA THR A 31 -9.52 33.97 -1.10
C THR A 31 -8.01 33.77 -1.12
N PHE A 32 -7.37 34.18 -2.22
CA PHE A 32 -5.91 34.23 -2.35
C PHE A 32 -5.28 35.50 -1.75
N ASP A 33 -6.12 36.48 -1.41
CA ASP A 33 -5.67 37.74 -0.81
C ASP A 33 -5.08 37.50 0.59
N ASP A 34 -3.89 38.04 0.87
CA ASP A 34 -3.30 38.02 2.22
C ASP A 34 -3.86 39.17 3.08
N ILE A 35 -5.03 38.92 3.67
CA ILE A 35 -5.80 39.87 4.48
C ILE A 35 -5.76 39.46 5.96
N ASP A 36 -5.72 40.42 6.87
CA ASP A 36 -6.03 40.25 8.31
C ASP A 36 -7.05 41.34 8.72
N ASP A 37 -8.33 41.08 8.48
CA ASP A 37 -9.42 42.01 8.78
C ASP A 37 -10.65 41.25 9.28
N GLN A 38 -11.00 41.45 10.55
CA GLN A 38 -12.16 40.83 11.18
C GLN A 38 -13.49 41.22 10.50
N GLY A 39 -13.55 42.36 9.82
CA GLY A 39 -14.74 42.82 9.09
C GLY A 39 -14.89 42.22 7.69
N SER A 40 -13.88 41.52 7.18
CA SER A 40 -13.93 40.91 5.85
C SER A 40 -14.87 39.71 5.81
N SER A 41 -15.66 39.59 4.75
CA SER A 41 -16.45 38.37 4.48
C SER A 41 -15.63 37.25 3.82
N LYS A 42 -14.38 37.54 3.43
CA LYS A 42 -13.46 36.56 2.84
C LYS A 42 -12.68 35.85 3.94
N CYS A 43 -12.33 34.59 3.72
CA CYS A 43 -11.42 33.81 4.55
C CYS A 43 -10.07 33.66 3.82
N SER A 44 -9.06 34.41 4.26
CA SER A 44 -7.68 34.29 3.80
C SER A 44 -6.94 33.21 4.60
N LEU A 45 -5.79 32.76 4.10
CA LEU A 45 -4.91 31.85 4.84
C LEU A 45 -4.50 32.42 6.22
N ARG A 46 -4.16 33.71 6.27
CA ARG A 46 -3.78 34.37 7.53
C ARG A 46 -4.94 34.42 8.52
N MET A 47 -6.14 34.76 8.07
CA MET A 47 -7.33 34.76 8.93
C MET A 47 -7.71 33.35 9.37
N ALA A 48 -7.53 32.34 8.53
CA ALA A 48 -7.80 30.95 8.90
C ALA A 48 -6.89 30.49 10.05
N MET A 49 -5.61 30.83 10.02
CA MET A 49 -4.69 30.55 11.13
C MET A 49 -5.08 31.29 12.42
N LYS A 50 -5.57 32.52 12.29
CA LYS A 50 -6.05 33.31 13.44
C LYS A 50 -7.36 32.77 14.03
N ALA A 51 -8.26 32.28 13.18
CA ALA A 51 -9.47 31.60 13.62
C ALA A 51 -9.14 30.31 14.40
N ALA A 52 -8.18 29.52 13.90
CA ALA A 52 -7.66 28.33 14.58
C ALA A 52 -7.01 28.65 15.94
N GLU A 53 -6.22 29.73 16.02
CA GLU A 53 -5.67 30.20 17.29
C GLU A 53 -6.77 30.56 18.30
N LEU A 54 -7.75 31.33 17.85
CA LEU A 54 -8.79 31.87 18.74
C LEU A 54 -9.90 30.87 19.08
N ASN A 55 -9.93 29.70 18.44
CA ASN A 55 -11.01 28.71 18.54
C ASN A 55 -12.40 29.33 18.31
N ARG A 56 -12.48 30.32 17.41
CA ARG A 56 -13.70 31.05 17.06
C ARG A 56 -13.56 31.65 15.66
N SER A 57 -14.68 32.01 15.05
CA SER A 57 -14.65 32.66 13.74
C SER A 57 -13.85 33.97 13.76
N TYR A 58 -13.16 34.24 12.66
CA TYR A 58 -12.40 35.47 12.48
C TYR A 58 -12.44 35.90 11.00
N GLY A 59 -12.95 37.11 10.73
CA GLY A 59 -13.27 37.52 9.36
C GLY A 59 -14.30 36.58 8.73
N GLY A 60 -14.10 36.21 7.48
CA GLY A 60 -14.93 35.23 6.78
C GLY A 60 -14.61 33.76 7.11
N CYS A 61 -13.68 33.49 8.03
CA CYS A 61 -13.28 32.13 8.41
C CYS A 61 -14.16 31.56 9.52
N GLY A 62 -14.56 30.30 9.38
CA GLY A 62 -15.25 29.53 10.41
C GLY A 62 -14.38 29.27 11.65
N ALA A 63 -15.01 28.84 12.74
CA ALA A 63 -14.35 28.61 14.02
C ALA A 63 -13.46 27.35 14.10
N GLY A 64 -13.52 26.49 13.08
CA GLY A 64 -12.75 25.25 13.06
C GLY A 64 -13.16 24.26 14.14
N ASN A 65 -12.18 23.56 14.71
CA ASN A 65 -12.37 22.55 15.74
C ASN A 65 -12.14 23.12 17.14
N THR A 66 -13.20 23.63 17.75
CA THR A 66 -13.14 24.29 19.07
C THR A 66 -12.97 23.34 20.27
N ALA A 67 -12.69 22.05 20.03
CA ALA A 67 -12.46 21.09 21.11
C ALA A 67 -11.07 21.30 21.74
N ALA A 68 -10.96 21.15 23.06
CA ALA A 68 -9.69 21.34 23.76
C ALA A 68 -8.58 20.44 23.20
N SER A 69 -7.44 21.04 22.86
CA SER A 69 -6.26 20.37 22.29
C SER A 69 -6.50 19.72 20.91
N ALA A 70 -7.59 20.04 20.24
CA ALA A 70 -7.84 19.54 18.90
C ALA A 70 -6.96 20.26 17.87
N ILE A 71 -6.66 19.56 16.78
CA ILE A 71 -5.96 20.12 15.62
C ILE A 71 -6.99 20.75 14.70
N ASP A 72 -6.74 21.98 14.27
CA ASP A 72 -7.52 22.63 13.23
C ASP A 72 -7.08 22.19 11.83
N TYR A 73 -8.06 21.89 10.98
CA TYR A 73 -7.84 21.54 9.59
C TYR A 73 -8.12 22.77 8.74
N ILE A 74 -7.13 23.20 7.95
CA ILE A 74 -7.23 24.34 7.03
C ILE A 74 -7.09 23.81 5.61
N GLN A 75 -8.16 23.91 4.83
CA GLN A 75 -8.18 23.49 3.42
C GLN A 75 -7.97 24.71 2.51
N LEU A 76 -6.99 24.59 1.62
CA LEU A 76 -6.66 25.57 0.60
C LEU A 76 -7.21 25.15 -0.76
N GLU A 77 -7.54 26.14 -1.58
CA GLU A 77 -7.92 25.93 -2.97
C GLU A 77 -6.69 25.87 -3.90
N GLU A 78 -6.94 25.42 -5.12
CA GLU A 78 -5.96 25.51 -6.21
C GLU A 78 -5.67 26.97 -6.53
N GLY A 79 -4.39 27.34 -6.59
CA GLY A 79 -3.96 28.71 -6.84
C GLY A 79 -2.74 29.12 -6.02
N SER A 80 -2.47 30.43 -5.99
CA SER A 80 -1.28 31.00 -5.37
C SER A 80 -1.61 32.03 -4.29
N TYR A 81 -1.20 31.73 -3.06
CA TYR A 81 -1.32 32.58 -1.88
C TYR A 81 -0.04 33.40 -1.71
N LYS A 82 -0.08 34.68 -2.06
CA LYS A 82 1.07 35.59 -1.98
C LYS A 82 1.11 36.27 -0.63
N LEU A 83 2.10 35.96 0.18
CA LEU A 83 2.22 36.49 1.55
C LEU A 83 2.90 37.86 1.54
N ASN A 84 2.33 38.78 2.31
CA ASN A 84 2.88 40.11 2.59
C ASN A 84 3.80 40.11 3.81
N SER A 85 3.62 39.14 4.72
CA SER A 85 4.43 38.95 5.92
C SER A 85 4.41 37.48 6.38
N GLU A 86 5.25 37.12 7.33
CA GLU A 86 5.30 35.75 7.85
C GLU A 86 4.01 35.32 8.53
N LEU A 87 3.69 34.03 8.43
CA LEU A 87 2.61 33.38 9.18
C LEU A 87 3.17 32.81 10.49
N VAL A 88 2.50 33.09 11.60
CA VAL A 88 2.94 32.66 12.94
C VAL A 88 1.83 31.84 13.62
N PRO A 89 1.65 30.56 13.26
CA PRO A 89 0.66 29.70 13.91
C PRO A 89 0.91 29.61 15.42
N ALA A 90 -0.11 29.91 16.22
CA ALA A 90 -0.05 29.84 17.68
C ALA A 90 -0.72 28.58 18.27
N SER A 91 -1.49 27.85 17.46
CA SER A 91 -2.06 26.53 17.78
C SER A 91 -1.60 25.48 16.75
N SER A 92 -1.74 24.20 17.11
CA SER A 92 -1.40 23.09 16.21
C SER A 92 -2.38 22.99 15.05
N ILE A 93 -1.86 22.96 13.82
CA ILE A 93 -2.68 22.98 12.59
C ILE A 93 -2.30 21.88 11.59
N SER A 94 -3.27 21.49 10.77
CA SER A 94 -3.10 20.71 9.54
C SER A 94 -3.47 21.56 8.33
N LEU A 95 -2.46 21.97 7.56
CA LEU A 95 -2.61 22.77 6.34
C LEU A 95 -2.62 21.86 5.11
N MET A 96 -3.72 21.87 4.38
CA MET A 96 -3.97 20.95 3.26
C MET A 96 -4.16 21.75 1.98
N GLY A 97 -3.26 21.56 1.02
CA GLY A 97 -3.43 22.04 -0.35
C GLY A 97 -4.54 21.29 -1.08
N LYS A 98 -4.91 21.79 -2.25
CA LYS A 98 -5.79 21.06 -3.16
C LYS A 98 -5.12 19.74 -3.57
N ILE A 99 -5.86 18.63 -3.44
CA ILE A 99 -5.34 17.30 -3.75
C ILE A 99 -4.89 17.25 -5.23
N PRO A 100 -3.64 16.86 -5.51
CA PRO A 100 -3.06 16.84 -6.86
C PRO A 100 -3.42 15.52 -7.56
N GLN A 101 -4.70 15.34 -7.84
CA GLN A 101 -5.25 14.14 -8.49
C GLN A 101 -6.16 14.51 -9.66
N ASP A 102 -6.24 13.61 -10.63
CA ASP A 102 -7.16 13.62 -11.78
C ASP A 102 -7.92 12.30 -11.83
N TYR A 103 -9.20 12.35 -11.46
CA TYR A 103 -10.09 11.18 -11.43
C TYR A 103 -10.61 10.78 -12.82
N SER A 104 -10.30 11.55 -13.87
CA SER A 104 -10.62 11.18 -15.25
C SER A 104 -9.57 10.29 -15.89
N LYS A 105 -8.42 10.08 -15.24
CA LYS A 105 -7.29 9.30 -15.76
C LYS A 105 -6.84 8.20 -14.80
N ILE A 106 -6.33 7.13 -15.41
CA ILE A 106 -5.64 6.05 -14.72
C ILE A 106 -4.21 6.49 -14.45
N ASP A 107 -3.74 6.30 -13.23
CA ASP A 107 -2.36 6.55 -12.83
C ASP A 107 -1.40 5.57 -13.50
N VAL A 108 -0.33 6.08 -14.12
CA VAL A 108 0.66 5.26 -14.83
C VAL A 108 1.55 4.44 -13.91
N ILE A 109 1.59 4.70 -12.60
CA ILE A 109 2.35 3.90 -11.62
C ILE A 109 1.46 2.84 -10.97
N THR A 110 0.22 3.18 -10.60
CA THR A 110 -0.67 2.24 -9.88
C THR A 110 -1.59 1.42 -10.79
N ASN A 111 -1.79 1.85 -12.04
CA ASN A 111 -2.79 1.33 -12.99
C ASN A 111 -4.24 1.42 -12.49
N ASP A 112 -4.54 2.40 -11.64
CA ASP A 112 -5.90 2.69 -11.21
C ASP A 112 -6.16 4.18 -11.08
N TYR A 113 -7.42 4.54 -10.86
CA TYR A 113 -7.81 5.93 -10.59
C TYR A 113 -7.55 6.29 -9.12
N PRO A 114 -7.34 7.59 -8.83
CA PRO A 114 -7.06 8.67 -9.77
C PRO A 114 -5.58 8.75 -10.17
N ALA A 115 -5.28 9.35 -11.31
CA ALA A 115 -3.92 9.72 -11.69
C ALA A 115 -3.37 10.84 -10.80
N LYS A 116 -2.10 10.72 -10.39
CA LYS A 116 -1.39 11.82 -9.71
C LYS A 116 -1.15 12.98 -10.69
N THR A 117 -1.15 14.21 -10.19
CA THR A 117 -0.78 15.42 -10.95
C THR A 117 0.29 16.22 -10.21
N ILE A 118 0.75 17.33 -10.81
CA ILE A 118 1.56 18.34 -10.11
C ILE A 118 0.78 18.98 -8.94
N LEU A 119 1.51 19.56 -7.99
CA LEU A 119 0.93 20.34 -6.88
C LEU A 119 0.13 21.53 -7.42
N LYS A 120 -1.07 21.72 -6.87
CA LYS A 120 -2.05 22.72 -7.33
C LYS A 120 -2.09 23.98 -6.45
N THR A 121 -1.58 23.90 -5.23
CA THR A 121 -1.60 24.99 -4.26
C THR A 121 -0.19 25.50 -3.98
N ILE A 122 0.01 26.81 -4.11
CA ILE A 122 1.29 27.49 -3.90
C ILE A 122 1.16 28.53 -2.79
N ILE A 123 2.10 28.55 -1.84
CA ILE A 123 2.30 29.65 -0.88
C ILE A 123 3.63 30.33 -1.22
N ASP A 124 3.55 31.61 -1.56
CA ASP A 124 4.67 32.37 -2.12
C ASP A 124 5.06 33.54 -1.20
N GLY A 125 6.30 33.53 -0.72
CA GLY A 125 6.90 34.58 0.11
C GLY A 125 7.40 35.78 -0.70
N GLN A 126 7.31 35.70 -2.02
CA GLN A 126 7.66 36.73 -3.00
C GLN A 126 9.13 37.19 -2.92
N GLY A 127 10.01 36.41 -2.27
CA GLY A 127 11.38 36.83 -1.97
C GLY A 127 11.44 37.99 -0.98
N LYS A 128 10.37 38.23 -0.20
CA LYS A 128 10.22 39.36 0.73
C LYS A 128 10.05 38.92 2.18
N SER A 129 9.48 37.74 2.41
CA SER A 129 9.18 37.27 3.77
C SER A 129 9.39 35.77 3.92
N ARG A 130 9.61 35.35 5.17
CA ARG A 130 9.55 33.95 5.57
C ARG A 130 8.10 33.48 5.48
N LEU A 131 7.87 32.21 5.21
CA LEU A 131 6.51 31.69 5.05
C LEU A 131 5.88 31.38 6.41
N ILE A 132 6.48 30.48 7.17
CA ILE A 132 5.92 30.00 8.45
C ILE A 132 6.96 30.03 9.56
N ASN A 133 6.57 30.53 10.73
CA ASN A 133 7.40 30.62 11.92
C ASN A 133 6.64 30.09 13.15
N THR A 134 7.09 28.96 13.69
CA THR A 134 6.59 28.40 14.96
C THR A 134 7.68 28.33 16.04
N SER A 135 8.84 28.96 15.79
CA SER A 135 9.98 28.92 16.73
C SER A 135 9.64 29.47 18.11
N GLY A 136 8.82 30.52 18.20
CA GLY A 136 8.36 31.13 19.46
C GLY A 136 7.11 30.48 20.06
N THR A 137 6.15 30.08 19.21
CA THR A 137 4.88 29.52 19.65
C THR A 137 4.96 28.04 20.02
N LYS A 138 5.96 27.33 19.47
CA LYS A 138 6.12 25.87 19.60
C LYS A 138 4.88 25.10 19.14
N ALA A 139 4.10 25.67 18.21
CA ALA A 139 2.99 24.99 17.57
C ALA A 139 3.49 23.93 16.57
N SER A 140 2.89 22.74 16.60
CA SER A 140 3.15 21.70 15.61
C SER A 140 2.36 21.97 14.33
N ILE A 141 2.96 21.67 13.17
CA ILE A 141 2.28 21.82 11.88
C ILE A 141 2.38 20.54 11.06
N THR A 142 1.27 20.17 10.44
CA THR A 142 1.24 19.19 9.36
C THR A 142 0.89 19.92 8.08
N VAL A 143 1.69 19.75 7.03
CA VAL A 143 1.45 20.37 5.73
C VAL A 143 1.40 19.29 4.67
N SER A 144 0.37 19.31 3.83
CA SER A 144 0.20 18.34 2.75
C SER A 144 -0.17 19.00 1.43
N ASN A 145 0.40 18.51 0.32
CA ASN A 145 0.05 18.92 -1.05
C ASN A 145 0.25 20.42 -1.34
N VAL A 146 1.30 21.03 -0.79
CA VAL A 146 1.58 22.47 -0.96
C VAL A 146 2.98 22.70 -1.52
N GLN A 147 3.10 23.60 -2.48
CA GLN A 147 4.37 24.18 -2.88
C GLN A 147 4.64 25.46 -2.08
N LEU A 148 5.70 25.46 -1.31
CA LEU A 148 6.25 26.61 -0.59
C LEU A 148 7.35 27.21 -1.46
N GLN A 149 7.26 28.48 -1.84
CA GLN A 149 8.27 29.08 -2.72
C GLN A 149 8.69 30.49 -2.32
N ASN A 150 9.91 30.83 -2.73
CA ASN A 150 10.51 32.16 -2.58
C ASN A 150 10.44 32.69 -1.13
N GLY A 151 10.55 31.79 -0.13
CA GLY A 151 10.67 32.19 1.26
C GLY A 151 11.99 32.92 1.50
N LYS A 152 11.97 34.03 2.24
CA LYS A 152 13.17 34.82 2.53
C LYS A 152 13.24 35.27 4.00
N SER A 153 14.37 35.00 4.64
CA SER A 153 14.71 35.50 5.96
C SER A 153 16.14 36.03 5.97
N ASP A 154 16.43 37.12 6.67
CA ASP A 154 17.83 37.56 6.84
C ASP A 154 18.56 36.77 7.94
N SER A 155 17.88 35.83 8.62
CA SER A 155 18.44 35.03 9.70
C SER A 155 18.22 33.53 9.47
N ARG A 156 17.28 32.92 10.18
CA ARG A 156 17.03 31.48 10.19
C ARG A 156 15.73 31.15 9.48
N GLY A 157 15.70 30.05 8.72
CA GLY A 157 14.49 29.51 8.10
C GLY A 157 13.97 30.42 6.99
N GLY A 158 14.33 30.16 5.73
CA GLY A 158 13.82 30.98 4.62
C GLY A 158 12.36 30.70 4.34
N ALA A 159 11.99 29.42 4.20
CA ALA A 159 10.58 29.02 4.17
C ALA A 159 10.03 28.78 5.57
N LEU A 160 10.68 27.92 6.34
CA LEU A 160 10.16 27.40 7.61
C LEU A 160 11.15 27.62 8.76
N TYR A 161 10.69 28.26 9.84
CA TYR A 161 11.41 28.36 11.12
C TYR A 161 10.61 27.70 12.23
N LEU A 162 11.01 26.49 12.62
CA LEU A 162 10.13 25.54 13.32
C LEU A 162 10.57 25.29 14.75
N GLY A 163 9.64 25.42 15.71
CA GLY A 163 9.91 25.20 17.13
C GLY A 163 9.42 23.86 17.69
N ALA A 164 8.62 23.11 16.92
CA ALA A 164 7.97 21.88 17.35
C ALA A 164 7.86 20.87 16.19
N ALA A 165 7.30 19.70 16.48
CA ALA A 165 7.13 18.62 15.54
C ALA A 165 6.43 19.08 14.25
N THR A 166 7.02 18.75 13.11
CA THR A 166 6.52 19.14 11.79
C THR A 166 6.51 17.96 10.82
N THR A 167 5.40 17.77 10.12
CA THR A 167 5.26 16.74 9.07
C THR A 167 4.92 17.40 7.74
N LEU A 168 5.73 17.14 6.71
CA LEU A 168 5.53 17.64 5.35
C LEU A 168 5.33 16.45 4.40
N THR A 169 4.15 16.32 3.78
CA THR A 169 3.82 15.21 2.86
C THR A 169 3.41 15.74 1.49
N GLY A 170 4.14 15.38 0.43
CA GLY A 170 3.88 15.95 -0.89
C GLY A 170 4.08 17.46 -0.90
N VAL A 171 5.10 17.95 -0.19
CA VAL A 171 5.42 19.38 -0.08
C VAL A 171 6.69 19.67 -0.84
N SER A 172 6.69 20.73 -1.63
CA SER A 172 7.90 21.22 -2.29
C SER A 172 8.34 22.54 -1.66
N ILE A 173 9.63 22.70 -1.36
CA ILE A 173 10.22 23.98 -0.95
C ILE A 173 11.20 24.44 -2.02
N LEU A 174 10.83 25.51 -2.71
CA LEU A 174 11.54 26.01 -3.89
C LEU A 174 12.13 27.40 -3.65
N ASN A 175 13.38 27.59 -4.08
CA ASN A 175 14.02 28.91 -4.17
C ASN A 175 14.00 29.75 -2.88
N SER A 176 14.03 29.09 -1.71
CA SER A 176 14.05 29.82 -0.44
C SER A 176 15.47 30.23 -0.04
N SER A 177 15.58 31.32 0.72
CA SER A 177 16.86 31.88 1.13
C SER A 177 16.87 32.35 2.58
N ALA A 178 17.93 32.00 3.30
CA ALA A 178 18.21 32.51 4.64
C ALA A 178 19.70 32.48 4.95
N ASN A 179 20.14 33.04 6.08
CA ASN A 179 21.51 32.82 6.53
C ASN A 179 21.74 31.37 6.97
N GLN A 180 20.79 30.78 7.71
CA GLN A 180 20.85 29.39 8.15
C GLN A 180 19.53 28.69 7.86
N GLY A 181 19.58 27.46 7.32
CA GLY A 181 18.37 26.70 7.04
C GLY A 181 17.51 27.38 5.98
N ALA A 182 18.03 27.52 4.76
CA ALA A 182 17.35 28.32 3.74
C ALA A 182 15.96 27.77 3.37
N ALA A 183 15.78 26.46 3.29
CA ALA A 183 14.43 25.89 3.31
C ALA A 183 13.88 25.81 4.74
N ILE A 184 14.58 25.12 5.64
CA ILE A 184 14.08 24.75 6.96
C ILE A 184 15.14 25.01 8.04
N TYR A 185 14.73 25.67 9.12
CA TYR A 185 15.50 25.74 10.35
C TYR A 185 14.72 25.18 11.54
N LEU A 186 15.35 24.30 12.32
CA LEU A 186 14.79 23.66 13.50
C LEU A 186 15.32 24.29 14.81
N GLU A 187 14.42 24.83 15.64
CA GLU A 187 14.72 25.54 16.88
C GLU A 187 14.33 24.75 18.14
N GLY A 188 15.35 24.38 18.91
CA GLY A 188 15.23 23.77 20.23
C GLY A 188 14.84 22.30 20.26
N ASN A 189 14.66 21.77 21.46
CA ASN A 189 14.63 20.32 21.73
C ASN A 189 13.41 19.54 21.16
N ASN A 190 12.31 20.20 20.78
CA ASN A 190 11.05 19.53 20.41
C ASN A 190 10.73 19.59 18.90
N SER A 191 11.63 20.12 18.08
CA SER A 191 11.43 20.33 16.66
C SER A 191 11.79 19.09 15.82
N SER A 192 11.00 18.02 15.91
CA SER A 192 11.14 16.86 15.00
C SER A 192 10.65 17.20 13.58
N LEU A 193 11.16 16.48 12.58
CA LEU A 193 10.86 16.75 11.17
C LEU A 193 10.67 15.45 10.38
N THR A 194 9.50 15.31 9.76
CA THR A 194 9.21 14.22 8.81
C THR A 194 8.95 14.81 7.44
N LEU A 195 9.71 14.35 6.44
CA LEU A 195 9.60 14.78 5.04
C LEU A 195 9.26 13.57 4.18
N THR A 196 8.13 13.61 3.48
CA THR A 196 7.69 12.50 2.63
C THR A 196 7.31 12.99 1.23
N SER A 197 7.92 12.40 0.19
CA SER A 197 7.55 12.64 -1.21
C SER A 197 7.59 14.11 -1.64
N GLY A 198 8.58 14.87 -1.16
CA GLY A 198 8.76 16.29 -1.46
C GLY A 198 9.92 16.63 -2.40
N ILE A 199 9.93 17.86 -2.92
CA ILE A 199 11.03 18.44 -3.71
C ILE A 199 11.61 19.64 -2.97
N TYR A 200 12.91 19.59 -2.67
CA TYR A 200 13.65 20.69 -2.07
C TYR A 200 14.68 21.14 -3.10
N GLN A 201 14.41 22.27 -3.76
CA GLN A 201 15.18 22.68 -4.92
C GLN A 201 15.47 24.18 -4.98
N GLY A 202 16.69 24.52 -5.40
CA GLY A 202 17.11 25.91 -5.59
C GLY A 202 17.22 26.71 -4.28
N ASN A 203 17.10 26.06 -3.13
CA ASN A 203 17.24 26.73 -1.85
C ASN A 203 18.70 27.07 -1.59
N LYS A 204 19.00 28.24 -1.04
CA LYS A 204 20.37 28.70 -0.87
C LYS A 204 20.56 29.53 0.39
N THR A 205 21.63 29.24 1.11
CA THR A 205 22.08 30.12 2.19
C THR A 205 22.75 31.37 1.63
N VAL A 206 22.53 32.49 2.28
CA VAL A 206 23.09 33.79 1.91
C VAL A 206 23.77 34.42 3.11
N LYS A 207 24.97 34.98 2.90
CA LYS A 207 25.63 35.79 3.93
C LYS A 207 24.86 37.10 4.08
N LYS A 208 24.47 37.46 5.30
CA LYS A 208 23.88 38.77 5.57
C LYS A 208 24.97 39.83 5.57
N ASN A 209 26.11 39.51 6.17
CA ASN A 209 27.32 40.33 6.18
C ASN A 209 28.51 39.54 5.62
N GLN A 210 29.49 40.24 5.05
CA GLN A 210 30.69 39.62 4.49
C GLN A 210 31.48 38.77 5.51
N ASN A 211 31.34 39.07 6.80
CA ASN A 211 32.00 38.37 7.90
C ASN A 211 31.17 37.23 8.50
N ASP A 212 29.95 36.98 8.01
CA ASP A 212 29.13 35.88 8.51
C ASP A 212 29.79 34.56 8.13
N VAL A 213 30.05 33.74 9.14
CA VAL A 213 30.69 32.43 9.00
C VAL A 213 29.69 31.28 9.03
N ASP A 214 28.41 31.52 9.30
CA ASP A 214 27.43 30.47 9.56
C ASP A 214 26.39 30.34 8.44
N ASN A 215 26.80 30.40 7.18
CA ASN A 215 25.92 30.13 6.05
C ASN A 215 25.79 28.62 5.77
N ILE A 216 25.05 27.95 6.68
CA ILE A 216 24.90 26.49 6.77
C ILE A 216 23.46 26.04 6.50
N GLY A 217 23.31 24.86 5.92
CA GLY A 217 22.02 24.22 5.66
C GLY A 217 21.20 24.94 4.59
N ASP A 218 21.55 24.75 3.32
CA ASP A 218 20.73 25.21 2.19
C ASP A 218 19.32 24.59 2.20
N VAL A 219 19.19 23.38 2.72
CA VAL A 219 17.89 22.75 2.97
C VAL A 219 17.60 22.73 4.46
N LEU A 220 18.51 22.20 5.28
CA LEU A 220 18.26 21.99 6.71
C LEU A 220 19.43 22.49 7.55
N ALA A 221 19.11 23.33 8.54
CA ALA A 221 19.97 23.61 9.69
C ALA A 221 19.17 23.53 11.00
N MET A 222 19.87 23.44 12.13
CA MET A 222 19.22 23.27 13.43
C MET A 222 20.07 23.84 14.58
N SER A 223 19.43 24.16 15.70
CA SER A 223 20.13 24.54 16.92
C SER A 223 20.69 23.32 17.65
N CYS A 224 21.96 23.34 18.06
CA CYS A 224 22.63 22.15 18.59
C CYS A 224 22.40 21.93 20.10
N LEU A 225 22.42 23.03 20.87
CA LEU A 225 22.42 23.02 22.33
C LEU A 225 21.43 24.05 22.87
N ASP A 226 20.62 23.66 23.85
CA ASP A 226 19.80 24.55 24.66
C ASP A 226 20.16 24.31 26.14
N ASN A 227 20.42 25.37 26.92
CA ASN A 227 20.79 25.27 28.34
C ASN A 227 21.92 24.24 28.62
N LEU A 228 22.97 24.26 27.81
CA LEU A 228 24.12 23.34 27.87
C LEU A 228 23.79 21.86 27.63
N SER A 229 22.58 21.54 27.16
CA SER A 229 22.14 20.18 26.84
C SER A 229 21.92 20.02 25.33
N TYR A 230 22.27 18.86 24.78
CA TYR A 230 22.02 18.57 23.37
C TYR A 230 20.52 18.53 23.07
N ASN A 231 20.15 19.16 21.96
CA ASN A 231 18.79 19.08 21.45
C ASN A 231 18.58 17.71 20.78
N LYS A 232 17.71 16.89 21.38
CA LYS A 232 17.31 15.56 20.92
C LYS A 232 16.21 15.68 19.89
N ARG A 233 16.37 15.08 18.70
CA ARG A 233 15.37 15.20 17.63
C ARG A 233 15.22 13.90 16.87
N THR A 234 14.04 13.68 16.31
CA THR A 234 13.79 12.62 15.33
C THR A 234 13.57 13.25 13.96
N LEU A 235 14.34 12.78 12.97
CA LEU A 235 14.33 13.26 11.59
C LEU A 235 14.11 12.07 10.65
N ALA A 236 13.10 12.13 9.79
CA ALA A 236 12.75 11.05 8.87
C ALA A 236 12.44 11.58 7.48
N PHE A 237 13.35 11.36 6.52
CA PHE A 237 13.21 11.82 5.14
C PHE A 237 13.04 10.62 4.22
N THR A 238 11.84 10.47 3.66
CA THR A 238 11.46 9.34 2.82
C THR A 238 11.00 9.82 1.45
N ASN A 239 11.55 9.23 0.38
CA ASN A 239 11.11 9.46 -1.00
C ASN A 239 11.23 10.93 -1.47
N ASN A 240 12.20 11.69 -0.96
CA ASN A 240 12.37 13.12 -1.32
C ASN A 240 13.44 13.33 -2.39
N SER A 241 13.37 14.49 -3.03
CA SER A 241 14.39 14.96 -3.98
C SER A 241 15.03 16.24 -3.45
N PHE A 242 16.33 16.21 -3.20
CA PHE A 242 17.14 17.37 -2.79
C PHE A 242 18.05 17.75 -3.96
N ILE A 243 17.59 18.69 -4.77
CA ILE A 243 18.13 18.94 -6.12
C ILE A 243 18.61 20.37 -6.25
N GLN A 244 19.82 20.60 -6.76
CA GLN A 244 20.29 21.95 -7.13
C GLN A 244 20.18 22.97 -5.98
N ASN A 245 20.39 22.56 -4.73
CA ASN A 245 20.46 23.48 -3.60
C ASN A 245 21.89 24.02 -3.43
N GLY A 246 21.98 25.20 -2.83
CA GLY A 246 23.21 25.84 -2.44
C GLY A 246 23.92 26.63 -3.53
N SER A 247 25.14 27.03 -3.21
CA SER A 247 26.05 27.81 -4.06
C SER A 247 27.49 27.59 -3.61
N SER A 248 28.47 28.07 -4.37
CA SER A 248 29.89 28.00 -3.99
C SER A 248 30.23 28.75 -2.68
N ASP A 249 29.33 29.61 -2.21
CA ASP A 249 29.46 30.27 -0.92
C ASP A 249 28.97 29.39 0.24
N SER A 250 27.98 28.52 0.01
CA SER A 250 27.32 27.70 1.04
C SER A 250 28.30 26.76 1.73
N LYS A 251 28.10 26.54 3.04
CA LYS A 251 28.90 25.58 3.81
C LYS A 251 28.30 24.20 3.90
N SER A 252 26.98 24.09 3.81
CA SER A 252 26.32 22.79 3.81
C SER A 252 24.91 22.82 3.26
N THR A 253 24.43 21.66 2.79
CA THR A 253 23.03 21.50 2.36
C THR A 253 22.17 20.95 3.49
N LEU A 254 22.63 19.89 4.17
CA LEU A 254 22.02 19.28 5.34
C LEU A 254 23.02 19.32 6.50
N GLU A 255 22.79 20.22 7.47
CA GLU A 255 23.61 20.37 8.67
C GLU A 255 22.94 19.69 9.87
N PHE A 256 23.52 18.60 10.37
CA PHE A 256 23.04 17.90 11.55
C PHE A 256 23.90 18.23 12.78
N CYS A 257 23.24 18.56 13.89
CA CYS A 257 23.89 18.74 15.19
C CYS A 257 22.89 18.51 16.35
N GLY A 258 23.36 18.51 17.59
CA GLY A 258 22.59 18.10 18.76
C GLY A 258 22.70 16.59 19.00
N GLU A 259 21.59 15.95 19.36
CA GLU A 259 21.46 14.50 19.47
C GLU A 259 20.35 13.99 18.53
N PRO A 260 20.52 14.11 17.20
CA PRO A 260 19.50 13.67 16.26
C PRO A 260 19.51 12.15 16.07
N THR A 261 18.32 11.58 15.92
CA THR A 261 18.05 10.27 15.33
C THR A 261 17.51 10.49 13.93
N THR A 262 18.33 10.24 12.91
CA THR A 262 18.05 10.59 11.51
C THR A 262 17.93 9.35 10.64
N THR A 263 16.90 9.32 9.81
CA THR A 263 16.71 8.31 8.75
C THR A 263 16.52 8.99 7.40
N LEU A 264 17.33 8.60 6.42
CA LEU A 264 17.20 8.98 5.01
C LEU A 264 16.90 7.72 4.22
N THR A 265 15.70 7.61 3.65
CA THR A 265 15.26 6.42 2.91
C THR A 265 14.76 6.77 1.51
N ALA A 266 15.28 6.08 0.49
CA ALA A 266 14.79 6.22 -0.89
C ALA A 266 14.79 7.68 -1.42
N ASN A 267 15.77 8.50 -1.02
CA ASN A 267 15.89 9.88 -1.49
C ASN A 267 16.89 9.99 -2.65
N THR A 268 16.65 10.97 -3.53
CA THR A 268 17.66 11.48 -4.46
C THR A 268 18.28 12.77 -3.91
N ILE A 269 19.61 12.80 -3.74
CA ILE A 269 20.39 13.98 -3.34
C ILE A 269 21.40 14.26 -4.44
N ALA A 270 21.09 15.20 -5.33
CA ALA A 270 21.90 15.40 -6.53
C ALA A 270 22.03 16.85 -6.96
N GLN A 271 23.13 17.14 -7.66
CA GLN A 271 23.41 18.45 -8.24
C GLN A 271 23.45 19.61 -7.22
N ASN A 272 23.57 19.31 -5.93
CA ASN A 272 23.72 20.34 -4.91
C ASN A 272 25.15 20.89 -4.95
N THR A 273 25.30 22.19 -4.70
CA THR A 273 26.58 22.87 -4.74
C THR A 273 26.85 23.56 -3.41
N VAL A 274 28.02 23.31 -2.84
CA VAL A 274 28.57 24.02 -1.68
C VAL A 274 30.01 24.42 -1.98
N ASN A 275 30.66 25.13 -1.06
CA ASN A 275 32.05 25.51 -1.21
C ASN A 275 32.96 24.28 -1.46
N ALA A 276 33.75 24.34 -2.53
CA ALA A 276 34.60 23.22 -2.96
C ALA A 276 35.83 22.99 -2.07
N ASP A 277 36.18 23.94 -1.20
CA ASP A 277 37.37 23.88 -0.34
C ASP A 277 37.02 23.45 1.10
N ASN A 278 35.81 23.74 1.58
CA ASN A 278 35.41 23.43 2.96
C ASN A 278 33.93 23.10 3.18
N GLY A 279 33.11 23.09 2.13
CA GLY A 279 31.67 22.82 2.22
C GLY A 279 31.31 21.34 2.24
N SER A 280 30.16 20.98 2.81
CA SER A 280 29.70 19.58 2.83
C SER A 280 28.21 19.42 2.56
N ILE A 281 27.81 18.55 1.62
CA ILE A 281 26.38 18.36 1.30
C ILE A 281 25.64 17.79 2.51
N ILE A 282 26.16 16.71 3.09
CA ILE A 282 25.64 16.06 4.29
C ILE A 282 26.74 16.16 5.35
N LYS A 283 26.49 16.95 6.40
CA LYS A 283 27.44 17.11 7.50
C LYS A 283 26.89 16.48 8.78
N PHE A 284 27.58 15.43 9.25
CA PHE A 284 27.24 14.70 10.47
C PHE A 284 28.50 14.50 11.33
N THR A 285 28.97 15.60 11.92
CA THR A 285 30.21 15.67 12.70
C THR A 285 30.01 16.40 14.02
N GLY A 286 30.80 16.04 15.03
CA GLY A 286 30.93 16.79 16.28
C GLY A 286 31.69 18.10 16.14
N ASP A 287 32.33 18.35 14.99
CA ASP A 287 33.22 19.49 14.73
C ASP A 287 34.38 19.59 15.77
N SER A 288 34.72 18.48 16.41
CA SER A 288 35.74 18.43 17.46
C SER A 288 37.09 18.87 16.89
N ARG A 289 37.60 20.00 17.35
CA ARG A 289 39.00 20.40 17.15
C ARG A 289 39.83 19.85 18.31
N VAL A 290 41.12 19.65 18.08
CA VAL A 290 42.08 19.45 19.18
C VAL A 290 41.96 20.67 20.11
N ASN A 291 41.54 20.46 21.36
CA ASN A 291 41.37 21.46 22.43
C ASN A 291 40.10 22.36 22.42
N THR A 292 38.93 21.86 21.98
CA THR A 292 37.64 22.55 22.22
C THR A 292 36.66 21.65 22.97
N ASP A 293 36.09 22.14 24.09
CA ASP A 293 35.31 21.34 25.05
C ASP A 293 33.86 21.04 24.66
N VAL A 294 33.34 21.60 23.57
CA VAL A 294 31.92 21.42 23.20
C VAL A 294 31.78 20.91 21.77
N ASN A 295 31.52 19.61 21.65
CA ASN A 295 31.10 19.01 20.39
C ASN A 295 29.72 19.56 19.99
N LYS A 296 29.50 19.79 18.70
CA LYS A 296 28.17 20.16 18.20
C LYS A 296 27.23 18.97 18.10
N LEU A 297 27.76 17.75 18.08
CA LEU A 297 27.01 16.50 17.94
C LEU A 297 27.26 15.61 19.17
N SER A 298 26.19 14.99 19.67
CA SER A 298 26.22 14.00 20.77
C SER A 298 26.75 12.66 20.27
N THR A 299 27.42 11.91 21.14
CA THR A 299 27.83 10.51 20.86
C THR A 299 26.63 9.57 20.75
N ALA A 300 25.45 9.95 21.22
CA ALA A 300 24.21 9.19 21.07
C ALA A 300 23.47 9.48 19.75
N SER A 301 24.00 10.37 18.90
CA SER A 301 23.39 10.70 17.61
C SER A 301 23.46 9.52 16.65
N THR A 302 22.43 9.35 15.83
CA THR A 302 22.36 8.28 14.83
C THR A 302 21.94 8.80 13.46
N LEU A 303 22.55 8.25 12.41
CA LEU A 303 22.20 8.46 11.02
C LEU A 303 22.08 7.12 10.31
N GLN A 304 20.92 6.83 9.76
CA GLN A 304 20.70 5.68 8.89
C GLN A 304 20.36 6.17 7.48
N MET A 305 21.08 5.67 6.49
CA MET A 305 20.86 5.98 5.08
C MET A 305 20.57 4.67 4.36
N VAL A 306 19.34 4.50 3.85
CA VAL A 306 18.89 3.28 3.17
C VAL A 306 18.42 3.60 1.76
N SER A 307 18.97 2.94 0.75
CA SER A 307 18.47 3.05 -0.63
C SER A 307 18.46 4.50 -1.16
N ASN A 308 19.48 5.33 -0.88
CA ASN A 308 19.53 6.69 -1.43
C ASN A 308 20.40 6.77 -2.69
N THR A 309 20.05 7.64 -3.63
CA THR A 309 20.91 8.00 -4.77
C THR A 309 21.57 9.35 -4.52
N ILE A 310 22.89 9.38 -4.34
CA ILE A 310 23.66 10.56 -3.95
C ILE A 310 24.82 10.78 -4.94
N VAL A 311 24.55 11.55 -5.98
CA VAL A 311 25.40 11.68 -7.18
C VAL A 311 25.46 13.12 -7.68
N GLU A 312 26.48 13.44 -8.48
CA GLU A 312 26.61 14.74 -9.15
C GLU A 312 26.62 15.96 -8.22
N ASN A 313 26.94 15.79 -6.94
CA ASN A 313 27.07 16.94 -6.04
C ASN A 313 28.46 17.58 -6.17
N ASN A 314 28.49 18.91 -6.04
CA ASN A 314 29.70 19.71 -6.09
C ASN A 314 30.06 20.26 -4.70
N ALA A 315 31.06 19.68 -4.06
CA ALA A 315 31.43 19.98 -2.68
C ALA A 315 32.89 19.65 -2.39
N PHE A 316 33.44 20.19 -1.29
CA PHE A 316 34.67 19.64 -0.72
C PHE A 316 34.44 18.18 -0.31
N SER A 317 33.35 17.89 0.40
CA SER A 317 32.91 16.55 0.78
C SER A 317 31.40 16.38 0.53
N THR A 318 30.97 15.28 -0.04
CA THR A 318 29.52 15.00 -0.12
C THR A 318 28.99 14.53 1.23
N PHE A 319 29.61 13.54 1.84
CA PHE A 319 29.30 13.08 3.19
C PHE A 319 30.50 13.30 4.12
N LEU A 320 30.39 14.28 5.04
CA LEU A 320 31.41 14.55 6.05
C LEU A 320 31.04 13.88 7.37
N TYR A 321 31.95 13.07 7.90
CA TYR A 321 31.74 12.30 9.12
C TYR A 321 32.99 12.26 10.02
N ASP A 322 32.78 11.89 11.28
CA ASP A 322 33.81 11.64 12.29
C ASP A 322 33.39 10.47 13.20
N LYS A 323 34.14 10.22 14.28
CA LYS A 323 33.86 9.15 15.26
C LYS A 323 32.63 9.37 16.16
N ILE A 324 31.95 10.53 16.08
CA ILE A 324 30.90 10.89 17.03
C ILE A 324 29.53 10.39 16.54
N GLY A 325 28.90 9.50 17.32
CA GLY A 325 27.62 8.92 16.94
C GLY A 325 27.76 7.82 15.89
N ILE A 326 26.65 7.16 15.58
CA ILE A 326 26.60 5.96 14.74
C ILE A 326 26.01 6.32 13.37
N LYS A 327 26.67 5.89 12.29
CA LYS A 327 26.23 6.07 10.92
C LYS A 327 26.16 4.72 10.22
N VAL A 328 25.00 4.35 9.70
CA VAL A 328 24.80 3.11 8.95
C VAL A 328 24.31 3.45 7.56
N LEU A 329 25.11 3.09 6.55
CA LEU A 329 24.78 3.26 5.14
C LEU A 329 24.50 1.89 4.55
N SER A 330 23.29 1.66 4.06
CA SER A 330 22.92 0.45 3.36
C SER A 330 22.21 0.71 2.02
N PHE A 331 22.53 -0.07 1.00
CA PHE A 331 21.87 -0.01 -0.31
C PHE A 331 21.95 1.35 -1.03
N ASN A 332 22.89 2.24 -0.66
CA ASN A 332 23.00 3.56 -1.27
C ASN A 332 23.91 3.56 -2.49
N ILE A 333 23.70 4.53 -3.37
CA ILE A 333 24.70 4.99 -4.33
C ILE A 333 25.29 6.28 -3.77
N LEU A 334 26.57 6.27 -3.43
CA LEU A 334 27.32 7.42 -2.93
C LEU A 334 28.65 7.52 -3.72
N ALA A 335 28.50 7.88 -4.98
CA ALA A 335 29.57 7.91 -5.99
C ALA A 335 29.31 9.04 -7.00
N PHE A 336 30.24 9.26 -7.92
CA PHE A 336 30.10 10.25 -9.00
C PHE A 336 29.87 11.69 -8.51
N ASN A 337 30.42 12.04 -7.35
CA ASN A 337 30.42 13.41 -6.81
C ASN A 337 31.80 14.06 -7.03
N SER A 338 31.87 15.39 -6.97
CA SER A 338 33.16 16.09 -7.05
C SER A 338 34.00 15.87 -5.79
N ASN A 339 35.33 15.88 -5.93
CA ASN A 339 36.31 15.76 -4.85
C ASN A 339 36.21 14.45 -4.04
N ARG A 340 35.29 14.36 -3.08
CA ARG A 340 35.10 13.15 -2.26
C ARG A 340 33.64 12.89 -1.99
N SER A 341 33.21 11.65 -2.23
CA SER A 341 31.89 11.17 -1.84
C SER A 341 31.76 11.06 -0.32
N CYS A 342 32.83 10.64 0.36
CA CYS A 342 32.87 10.56 1.81
C CYS A 342 34.22 11.07 2.29
N ARG A 343 34.23 11.83 3.38
CA ARG A 343 35.47 12.29 4.02
C ARG A 343 35.38 12.13 5.53
N TYR A 344 36.44 11.56 6.09
CA TYR A 344 36.69 11.57 7.53
C TYR A 344 37.30 12.91 7.95
N LEU A 345 36.72 13.55 8.98
CA LEU A 345 37.12 14.89 9.41
C LEU A 345 38.53 14.95 10.03
N LEU A 346 38.95 13.90 10.75
CA LEU A 346 40.14 13.93 11.61
C LEU A 346 41.43 13.43 10.92
N GLY A 347 41.47 13.40 9.58
CA GLY A 347 42.65 13.02 8.80
C GLY A 347 42.42 11.80 7.91
N GLU A 348 43.45 10.98 7.72
CA GLU A 348 43.35 9.78 6.88
C GLU A 348 42.50 8.70 7.57
N ALA A 349 41.41 8.28 6.91
CA ALA A 349 40.47 7.32 7.47
C ALA A 349 41.04 5.89 7.57
N LYS A 350 41.93 5.50 6.64
CA LYS A 350 42.38 4.13 6.41
C LYS A 350 42.86 3.41 7.69
N ASP A 351 43.61 4.14 8.53
CA ASP A 351 44.27 3.63 9.74
C ASP A 351 43.50 3.92 11.02
N GLN A 352 42.32 4.55 10.91
CA GLN A 352 41.48 4.88 12.05
C GLN A 352 40.70 3.66 12.52
N LYS A 353 40.30 3.69 13.79
CA LYS A 353 39.45 2.67 14.41
C LYS A 353 38.24 3.31 15.05
N ASP A 354 37.19 2.53 15.21
CA ASP A 354 35.92 2.92 15.80
C ASP A 354 35.37 4.21 15.16
N THR A 355 35.45 4.31 13.83
CA THR A 355 35.06 5.53 13.10
C THR A 355 33.56 5.81 13.09
N GLY A 356 32.76 4.93 13.70
CA GLY A 356 31.31 5.07 13.84
C GLY A 356 30.52 4.88 12.55
N VAL A 357 31.14 4.35 11.49
CA VAL A 357 30.50 4.08 10.19
C VAL A 357 30.37 2.58 9.94
N GLY A 358 29.19 2.14 9.50
CA GLY A 358 28.96 0.81 8.93
C GLY A 358 28.49 0.91 7.47
N LEU A 359 29.08 0.10 6.59
CA LEU A 359 28.70 0.00 5.17
C LEU A 359 28.15 -1.39 4.86
N VAL A 360 26.97 -1.46 4.24
CA VAL A 360 26.31 -2.71 3.85
C VAL A 360 25.70 -2.59 2.44
N TYR A 361 26.27 -3.27 1.44
CA TYR A 361 25.78 -3.27 0.05
C TYR A 361 25.60 -1.86 -0.56
N ASN A 362 26.62 -1.00 -0.53
CA ASN A 362 26.59 0.32 -1.18
C ASN A 362 27.42 0.33 -2.47
N ALA A 363 27.09 1.23 -3.38
CA ALA A 363 27.95 1.61 -4.51
C ALA A 363 28.76 2.86 -4.14
N VAL A 364 30.08 2.71 -4.01
CA VAL A 364 31.02 3.76 -3.54
C VAL A 364 32.32 3.68 -4.31
N SER A 365 33.05 4.79 -4.46
CA SER A 365 34.39 4.77 -5.08
C SER A 365 35.47 4.57 -4.01
N LEU A 366 36.10 3.39 -3.97
CA LEU A 366 37.07 3.01 -2.92
C LEU A 366 38.54 3.25 -3.32
N ALA A 367 38.86 3.38 -4.61
CA ALA A 367 40.22 3.54 -5.07
C ALA A 367 40.82 4.87 -4.62
N ALA A 368 42.01 4.80 -4.01
CA ALA A 368 42.75 5.97 -3.54
C ALA A 368 43.07 6.93 -4.70
N GLY A 369 42.77 8.21 -4.51
CA GLY A 369 43.03 9.24 -5.53
C GLY A 369 41.98 9.32 -6.64
N SER A 370 40.91 8.52 -6.60
CA SER A 370 39.78 8.68 -7.51
C SER A 370 39.03 10.00 -7.25
N GLN A 371 38.46 10.60 -8.31
CA GLN A 371 37.80 11.92 -8.25
C GLN A 371 36.59 11.97 -7.29
N SER A 372 36.00 10.82 -6.97
CA SER A 372 34.83 10.69 -6.11
C SER A 372 35.11 9.78 -4.90
N GLN A 373 36.37 9.66 -4.47
CA GLN A 373 36.78 8.74 -3.41
C GLN A 373 35.89 8.87 -2.16
N CYS A 374 35.46 7.73 -1.62
CA CYS A 374 34.82 7.61 -0.32
C CYS A 374 35.87 7.12 0.68
N ASP A 375 36.36 8.02 1.52
CA ASP A 375 37.30 7.65 2.58
C ASP A 375 36.58 6.87 3.67
N VAL A 376 37.02 5.65 3.94
CA VAL A 376 36.57 4.84 5.08
C VAL A 376 37.73 4.12 5.73
N ALA A 377 37.57 3.73 6.99
CA ALA A 377 38.56 2.93 7.69
C ALA A 377 38.59 1.50 7.16
N SER A 378 39.78 0.88 7.18
CA SER A 378 39.95 -0.49 6.67
C SER A 378 39.06 -1.51 7.39
N GLU A 379 38.76 -1.26 8.67
CA GLU A 379 37.86 -2.10 9.49
C GLU A 379 36.40 -2.11 9.04
N VAL A 380 35.96 -1.07 8.30
CA VAL A 380 34.57 -0.92 7.84
C VAL A 380 34.31 -1.77 6.60
N LEU A 381 35.37 -2.14 5.89
CA LEU A 381 35.30 -2.94 4.67
C LEU A 381 35.42 -4.43 5.03
N PRO A 382 34.40 -5.26 4.74
CA PRO A 382 34.44 -6.69 5.04
C PRO A 382 35.51 -7.41 4.18
N GLU A 383 36.06 -8.51 4.69
CA GLU A 383 37.02 -9.36 3.95
C GLU A 383 36.45 -9.85 2.61
N LYS A 384 35.16 -10.21 2.61
CA LYS A 384 34.37 -10.44 1.38
C LYS A 384 33.58 -9.17 1.08
N GLN A 385 34.04 -8.40 0.09
CA GLN A 385 33.43 -7.12 -0.29
C GLN A 385 31.98 -7.31 -0.76
N THR A 386 31.03 -6.77 0.01
CA THR A 386 29.61 -6.67 -0.35
C THR A 386 29.26 -5.32 -0.96
N ASN A 387 30.14 -4.32 -0.82
CA ASN A 387 30.01 -3.02 -1.47
C ASN A 387 30.61 -3.07 -2.88
N ILE A 388 29.99 -2.34 -3.82
CA ILE A 388 30.39 -2.32 -5.22
C ILE A 388 31.30 -1.10 -5.47
N ASP A 389 32.52 -1.34 -5.93
CA ASP A 389 33.49 -0.27 -6.19
C ASP A 389 33.22 0.42 -7.53
N MET A 390 32.84 1.69 -7.48
CA MET A 390 32.53 2.53 -8.63
C MET A 390 33.73 3.29 -9.19
N SER A 391 34.94 3.09 -8.66
CA SER A 391 36.11 3.91 -9.00
C SER A 391 36.51 3.90 -10.48
N ASN A 392 36.21 2.81 -11.19
CA ASN A 392 36.53 2.64 -12.62
C ASN A 392 35.28 2.66 -13.52
N SER A 393 34.11 2.96 -12.95
CA SER A 393 32.84 3.01 -13.68
C SER A 393 32.51 4.43 -14.08
N SER A 394 31.82 4.60 -15.22
CA SER A 394 31.21 5.89 -15.56
C SER A 394 29.79 5.95 -14.99
N MET A 395 29.32 7.11 -14.55
CA MET A 395 27.93 7.23 -14.08
C MET A 395 26.93 6.81 -15.16
N SER A 396 27.17 7.22 -16.40
CA SER A 396 26.30 6.92 -17.54
C SER A 396 26.19 5.44 -17.88
N SER A 397 27.13 4.59 -17.47
CA SER A 397 27.07 3.14 -17.68
C SER A 397 26.23 2.40 -16.64
N VAL A 398 25.93 3.04 -15.50
CA VAL A 398 25.22 2.41 -14.37
C VAL A 398 23.92 3.12 -13.99
N LEU A 399 23.74 4.38 -14.40
CA LEU A 399 22.56 5.21 -14.12
C LEU A 399 22.05 5.94 -15.38
N SER A 400 20.75 6.25 -15.39
CA SER A 400 20.17 7.24 -16.31
C SER A 400 20.75 8.65 -16.06
N SER A 401 20.43 9.60 -16.92
CA SER A 401 20.49 11.02 -16.51
C SER A 401 19.40 11.32 -15.48
N LEU A 402 19.52 12.47 -14.79
CA LEU A 402 18.46 12.97 -13.91
C LEU A 402 17.17 13.11 -14.72
N GLN A 403 16.14 12.40 -14.30
CA GLN A 403 14.83 12.43 -14.94
C GLN A 403 14.04 13.65 -14.46
N THR A 404 13.43 14.37 -15.39
CA THR A 404 12.55 15.49 -15.05
C THR A 404 11.26 14.98 -14.39
N PRO A 405 10.66 15.74 -13.45
CA PRO A 405 9.36 15.41 -12.88
C PRO A 405 8.31 15.08 -13.94
N SER A 406 7.74 13.88 -13.88
CA SER A 406 6.66 13.44 -14.77
C SER A 406 5.76 12.43 -14.05
N GLU A 407 4.67 12.02 -14.69
CA GLU A 407 3.80 10.96 -14.18
C GLU A 407 4.54 9.64 -13.90
N TYR A 408 5.57 9.32 -14.69
CA TYR A 408 6.39 8.11 -14.51
C TYR A 408 7.37 8.19 -13.34
N THR A 409 7.68 9.40 -12.86
CA THR A 409 8.57 9.61 -11.71
C THR A 409 7.81 10.00 -10.44
N SER A 410 6.47 9.86 -10.44
CA SER A 410 5.61 10.36 -9.34
C SER A 410 5.78 11.87 -9.13
N PHE A 411 6.13 12.61 -10.20
CA PHE A 411 6.49 14.02 -10.21
C PHE A 411 7.69 14.36 -9.32
N LEU A 412 8.64 13.44 -9.13
CA LEU A 412 9.88 13.66 -8.38
C LEU A 412 11.10 13.56 -9.33
N PRO A 413 12.10 14.43 -9.23
CA PRO A 413 13.38 14.20 -9.89
C PRO A 413 14.11 12.99 -9.29
N LEU A 414 14.60 12.09 -10.16
CA LEU A 414 15.25 10.85 -9.73
C LEU A 414 16.17 10.27 -10.83
N TYR A 415 16.92 9.23 -10.49
CA TYR A 415 17.71 8.44 -11.43
C TYR A 415 17.22 7.00 -11.43
N PHE A 416 17.29 6.33 -12.57
CA PHE A 416 17.09 4.89 -12.68
C PHE A 416 18.43 4.16 -12.80
N PRO A 417 18.66 3.06 -12.07
CA PRO A 417 19.78 2.19 -12.36
C PRO A 417 19.63 1.59 -13.75
N LYS A 418 20.77 1.20 -14.33
CA LYS A 418 20.87 0.49 -15.59
C LYS A 418 21.39 -0.90 -15.30
N ASP A 419 20.58 -1.89 -15.65
CA ASP A 419 21.03 -3.28 -15.75
C ASP A 419 22.11 -3.32 -16.84
N ASN A 420 23.34 -3.58 -16.41
CA ASN A 420 24.51 -3.68 -17.27
C ASN A 420 25.08 -5.10 -17.26
N SER A 421 24.50 -6.00 -16.48
CA SER A 421 24.84 -7.41 -16.36
C SER A 421 26.35 -7.65 -16.12
N SER A 422 26.98 -6.79 -15.31
CA SER A 422 28.40 -6.82 -14.97
C SER A 422 28.64 -6.84 -13.46
N ASP A 423 29.89 -7.00 -13.03
CA ASP A 423 30.25 -6.94 -11.61
C ASP A 423 30.02 -5.56 -10.96
N THR A 424 29.74 -4.52 -11.76
CA THR A 424 29.40 -3.18 -11.29
C THR A 424 27.91 -2.85 -11.43
N ASP A 425 27.08 -3.86 -11.67
CA ASP A 425 25.63 -3.69 -11.76
C ASP A 425 25.04 -3.22 -10.42
N LEU A 426 24.09 -2.30 -10.51
CA LEU A 426 23.37 -1.75 -9.38
C LEU A 426 21.99 -2.42 -9.21
N VAL A 427 21.61 -3.28 -10.15
CA VAL A 427 20.33 -3.98 -10.21
C VAL A 427 20.50 -5.38 -9.64
N ASP A 428 19.54 -5.83 -8.84
CA ASP A 428 19.48 -7.18 -8.27
C ASP A 428 20.79 -7.65 -7.60
N VAL A 429 21.22 -6.97 -6.53
CA VAL A 429 22.49 -7.30 -5.86
C VAL A 429 22.45 -8.60 -5.01
N ASN A 430 21.49 -9.48 -5.28
CA ASN A 430 21.32 -10.82 -4.69
C ASN A 430 21.18 -10.82 -3.16
N THR A 431 20.53 -9.79 -2.61
CA THR A 431 20.25 -9.71 -1.18
C THR A 431 19.00 -8.89 -0.88
N ASP A 432 18.50 -9.03 0.35
CA ASP A 432 17.31 -8.37 0.88
C ASP A 432 17.73 -7.25 1.86
N GLY A 433 16.78 -6.38 2.26
CA GLY A 433 17.00 -5.40 3.33
C GLY A 433 17.18 -3.94 2.88
N CYS A 434 17.02 -3.67 1.59
CA CYS A 434 16.74 -2.33 1.06
C CYS A 434 15.41 -1.77 1.61
N SER A 435 15.14 -0.51 1.30
CA SER A 435 13.87 0.14 1.64
C SER A 435 12.64 -0.66 1.13
N THR A 436 11.51 -0.58 1.82
CA THR A 436 10.29 -1.29 1.40
C THR A 436 9.64 -0.71 0.14
N GLN A 437 9.88 0.58 -0.12
CA GLN A 437 9.39 1.30 -1.28
C GLN A 437 10.51 2.12 -1.88
N ASP A 438 10.50 2.25 -3.20
CA ASP A 438 11.34 3.17 -3.94
C ASP A 438 10.79 4.62 -3.87
N GLN A 439 11.53 5.57 -4.41
CA GLN A 439 11.21 7.00 -4.37
C GLN A 439 9.86 7.35 -5.03
N ARG A 440 9.43 6.56 -6.04
CA ARG A 440 8.14 6.75 -6.72
C ARG A 440 6.97 6.26 -5.86
N GLY A 441 7.24 5.45 -4.83
CA GLY A 441 6.27 4.75 -4.00
C GLY A 441 6.00 3.31 -4.45
N ILE A 442 6.84 2.75 -5.32
CA ILE A 442 6.71 1.36 -5.80
C ILE A 442 7.32 0.44 -4.75
N ASN A 443 6.60 -0.61 -4.36
CA ASN A 443 7.11 -1.58 -3.39
C ASN A 443 8.28 -2.37 -3.98
N ARG A 444 9.36 -2.52 -3.20
CA ARG A 444 10.46 -3.45 -3.51
C ARG A 444 10.06 -4.84 -3.03
N ILE A 445 9.82 -5.76 -3.97
CA ILE A 445 9.41 -7.12 -3.66
C ILE A 445 10.61 -8.02 -3.82
N THR A 446 11.30 -8.29 -2.72
CA THR A 446 12.47 -9.17 -2.73
C THR A 446 12.19 -10.54 -2.12
N ASP A 447 11.07 -10.73 -1.41
CA ASP A 447 10.73 -11.97 -0.70
C ASP A 447 9.94 -13.00 -1.52
N GLY A 448 9.83 -12.81 -2.84
CA GLY A 448 9.11 -13.72 -3.72
C GLY A 448 9.83 -15.06 -3.90
N THR A 449 9.14 -16.17 -3.61
CA THR A 449 9.62 -17.52 -3.96
C THR A 449 9.19 -17.87 -5.38
N LEU A 450 10.12 -18.41 -6.18
CA LEU A 450 9.86 -18.94 -7.52
C LEU A 450 10.39 -20.37 -7.62
N ILE A 451 9.51 -21.36 -7.53
CA ILE A 451 9.88 -22.79 -7.53
C ILE A 451 10.37 -23.20 -8.92
N LEU A 452 9.70 -22.73 -9.97
CA LEU A 452 10.05 -23.09 -11.36
C LEU A 452 11.27 -22.34 -11.90
N ASN A 453 11.61 -21.19 -11.32
CA ASN A 453 12.78 -20.39 -11.70
C ASN A 453 13.38 -19.62 -10.52
N PRO A 454 14.11 -20.30 -9.60
CA PRO A 454 14.64 -19.65 -8.39
C PRO A 454 15.58 -18.47 -8.67
N ALA A 455 16.36 -18.55 -9.75
CA ALA A 455 17.28 -17.48 -10.16
C ALA A 455 16.56 -16.22 -10.68
N GLY A 456 15.27 -16.31 -11.04
CA GLY A 456 14.45 -15.17 -11.45
C GLY A 456 13.88 -14.36 -10.28
N ARG A 457 14.18 -14.73 -9.03
CA ARG A 457 13.74 -13.99 -7.83
C ARG A 457 14.33 -12.59 -7.84
N ASN A 458 13.49 -11.59 -7.58
CA ASN A 458 13.95 -10.21 -7.41
C ASN A 458 14.66 -10.04 -6.07
N SER A 459 15.67 -9.20 -6.06
CA SER A 459 16.46 -8.79 -4.92
C SER A 459 16.61 -7.27 -4.94
N CYS A 460 17.30 -6.69 -3.97
CA CYS A 460 17.41 -5.24 -3.88
C CYS A 460 18.22 -4.62 -5.03
N ASP A 461 17.70 -3.53 -5.61
CA ASP A 461 18.53 -2.59 -6.36
C ASP A 461 19.22 -1.57 -5.42
N LEU A 462 20.39 -1.08 -5.82
CA LEU A 462 21.06 0.02 -5.13
C LEU A 462 20.49 1.38 -5.56
N GLY A 463 20.33 2.28 -4.59
CA GLY A 463 19.82 3.63 -4.81
C GLY A 463 18.32 3.76 -4.56
N SER A 464 17.78 4.90 -4.99
CA SER A 464 16.42 5.38 -4.65
C SER A 464 15.29 4.77 -5.48
N THR A 465 15.59 4.17 -6.62
CA THR A 465 14.59 3.54 -7.50
C THR A 465 14.83 2.03 -7.58
N GLU A 466 13.76 1.31 -7.93
CA GLU A 466 13.78 -0.13 -8.18
C GLU A 466 13.32 -0.36 -9.63
N ILE A 467 14.03 -1.18 -10.40
CA ILE A 467 13.60 -1.61 -11.72
C ILE A 467 12.61 -2.76 -11.53
N MET A 468 11.41 -2.60 -12.08
CA MET A 468 10.48 -3.73 -12.13
C MET A 468 10.90 -4.70 -13.22
N ARG A 469 11.20 -5.93 -12.82
CA ARG A 469 11.40 -7.07 -13.71
C ARG A 469 10.17 -7.95 -13.71
N LEU A 470 9.77 -8.40 -14.91
CA LEU A 470 8.68 -9.35 -15.08
C LEU A 470 8.92 -10.62 -14.26
N THR A 471 8.09 -10.82 -13.24
CA THR A 471 8.15 -11.99 -12.37
C THR A 471 6.75 -12.54 -12.18
N ALA A 472 6.48 -13.72 -12.74
CA ALA A 472 5.23 -14.44 -12.49
C ALA A 472 5.34 -15.14 -11.14
N GLY A 473 4.63 -14.65 -10.13
CA GLY A 473 4.76 -15.14 -8.76
C GLY A 473 4.09 -16.50 -8.54
N ASP A 474 4.65 -17.33 -7.66
CA ASP A 474 3.97 -18.56 -7.25
C ASP A 474 2.70 -18.24 -6.44
N ILE A 475 1.58 -18.87 -6.79
CA ILE A 475 0.27 -18.67 -6.17
C ILE A 475 -0.09 -19.92 -5.37
N ASN A 476 0.07 -19.81 -4.05
CA ASN A 476 -0.12 -20.92 -3.13
C ASN A 476 -1.46 -20.82 -2.37
N GLY A 477 -1.94 -21.94 -1.85
CA GLY A 477 -3.14 -21.98 -1.00
C GLY A 477 -4.45 -21.68 -1.74
N ILE A 478 -4.51 -21.92 -3.05
CA ILE A 478 -5.73 -21.75 -3.83
C ILE A 478 -6.69 -22.89 -3.45
N VAL A 479 -7.92 -22.55 -3.07
CA VAL A 479 -8.98 -23.52 -2.79
C VAL A 479 -10.24 -23.11 -3.55
N ASN A 480 -10.98 -24.05 -4.13
CA ASN A 480 -12.30 -23.73 -4.71
C ASN A 480 -13.24 -23.15 -3.64
N SER A 481 -14.14 -22.28 -4.06
CA SER A 481 -15.22 -21.74 -3.23
C SER A 481 -16.56 -22.08 -3.84
N SER A 482 -17.62 -21.93 -3.05
CA SER A 482 -18.99 -21.93 -3.55
C SER A 482 -19.15 -20.98 -4.74
N LEU A 483 -19.56 -21.53 -5.88
CA LEU A 483 -19.86 -20.78 -7.10
C LEU A 483 -21.01 -19.79 -6.86
N VAL A 484 -22.04 -20.21 -6.12
CA VAL A 484 -23.17 -19.34 -5.71
C VAL A 484 -22.65 -18.12 -4.95
N THR A 485 -21.83 -18.32 -3.93
CA THR A 485 -21.25 -17.20 -3.15
C THR A 485 -20.34 -16.30 -4.00
N LEU A 486 -19.60 -16.88 -4.95
CA LEU A 486 -18.75 -16.12 -5.86
C LEU A 486 -19.58 -15.18 -6.75
N LEU A 487 -20.62 -15.72 -7.39
CA LEU A 487 -21.51 -14.97 -8.28
C LEU A 487 -22.32 -13.92 -7.52
N ASP A 488 -22.84 -14.26 -6.34
CA ASP A 488 -23.52 -13.31 -5.45
C ASP A 488 -22.58 -12.18 -5.02
N GLY A 489 -21.31 -12.49 -4.77
CA GLY A 489 -20.28 -11.50 -4.48
C GLY A 489 -20.08 -10.52 -5.64
N TYR A 490 -20.00 -11.01 -6.88
CA TYR A 490 -19.91 -10.14 -8.06
C TYR A 490 -21.15 -9.29 -8.26
N GLN A 491 -22.35 -9.88 -8.13
CA GLN A 491 -23.62 -9.15 -8.24
C GLN A 491 -23.72 -8.05 -7.18
N THR A 492 -23.35 -8.35 -5.94
CA THR A 492 -23.37 -7.40 -4.83
C THR A 492 -22.47 -6.19 -5.10
N GLN A 493 -21.26 -6.42 -5.62
CA GLN A 493 -20.36 -5.32 -5.99
C GLN A 493 -20.91 -4.50 -7.16
N LEU A 494 -21.45 -5.18 -8.16
CA LEU A 494 -22.10 -4.52 -9.30
C LEU A 494 -23.25 -3.61 -8.85
N ASP A 495 -24.13 -4.10 -8.00
CA ASP A 495 -25.27 -3.35 -7.48
C ASP A 495 -24.81 -2.16 -6.64
N PHE A 496 -23.76 -2.34 -5.83
CA PHE A 496 -23.16 -1.24 -5.07
C PHE A 496 -22.70 -0.10 -6.00
N PHE A 497 -21.91 -0.40 -7.04
CA PHE A 497 -21.42 0.65 -7.94
C PHE A 497 -22.53 1.28 -8.79
N LYS A 498 -23.52 0.50 -9.23
CA LYS A 498 -24.71 1.03 -9.91
C LYS A 498 -25.49 1.99 -9.02
N ALA A 499 -25.64 1.67 -7.74
CA ALA A 499 -26.27 2.55 -6.76
C ALA A 499 -25.48 3.86 -6.54
N GLN A 500 -24.14 3.80 -6.52
CA GLN A 500 -23.31 5.01 -6.42
C GLN A 500 -23.47 5.92 -7.66
N VAL A 501 -23.52 5.35 -8.86
CA VAL A 501 -23.72 6.12 -10.11
C VAL A 501 -25.12 6.74 -10.18
N ALA A 502 -26.15 6.03 -9.69
CA ALA A 502 -27.53 6.53 -9.68
C ALA A 502 -27.78 7.61 -8.60
N ASN A 503 -26.93 7.70 -7.58
CA ASN A 503 -27.07 8.67 -6.51
C ASN A 503 -26.64 10.08 -6.96
N THR A 504 -27.57 11.03 -6.95
CA THR A 504 -27.34 12.43 -7.37
C THR A 504 -26.38 13.20 -6.48
N SER A 505 -26.12 12.72 -5.25
CA SER A 505 -25.18 13.33 -4.31
C SER A 505 -23.75 12.80 -4.46
N THR A 506 -23.52 11.83 -5.35
CA THR A 506 -22.19 11.30 -5.64
C THR A 506 -21.32 12.37 -6.28
N ASN A 507 -20.08 12.52 -5.80
CA ASN A 507 -19.12 13.42 -6.43
C ASN A 507 -18.91 12.99 -7.90
N PRO A 508 -19.20 13.86 -8.89
CA PRO A 508 -19.03 13.57 -10.31
C PRO A 508 -17.63 13.05 -10.68
N ASP A 509 -16.60 13.44 -9.94
CA ASP A 509 -15.22 13.00 -10.14
C ASP A 509 -15.08 11.47 -10.02
N PHE A 510 -15.91 10.79 -9.21
CA PHE A 510 -15.80 9.34 -9.02
C PHE A 510 -16.52 8.51 -10.10
N LEU A 511 -17.34 9.14 -10.94
CA LEU A 511 -18.14 8.43 -11.95
C LEU A 511 -17.30 7.63 -12.96
N PRO A 512 -16.17 8.13 -13.50
CA PRO A 512 -15.31 7.34 -14.39
C PRO A 512 -14.83 6.03 -13.73
N TYR A 513 -14.40 6.10 -12.46
CA TYR A 513 -13.97 4.94 -11.70
C TYR A 513 -15.12 3.95 -11.46
N TYR A 514 -16.29 4.43 -11.02
CA TYR A 514 -17.44 3.55 -10.78
C TYR A 514 -17.93 2.87 -12.07
N ASN A 515 -17.97 3.58 -13.20
CA ASN A 515 -18.33 3.00 -14.49
C ASN A 515 -17.34 1.91 -14.94
N LYS A 516 -16.03 2.09 -14.72
CA LYS A 516 -15.03 1.03 -14.94
C LYS A 516 -15.30 -0.20 -14.08
N ARG A 517 -15.63 -0.01 -12.79
CA ARG A 517 -15.93 -1.13 -11.88
C ARG A 517 -17.23 -1.85 -12.23
N ILE A 518 -18.27 -1.12 -12.65
CA ILE A 518 -19.50 -1.71 -13.19
C ILE A 518 -19.16 -2.66 -14.34
N LYS A 519 -18.39 -2.18 -15.34
CA LYS A 519 -17.98 -3.01 -16.48
C LYS A 519 -17.19 -4.25 -16.05
N GLU A 520 -16.23 -4.11 -15.12
CA GLU A 520 -15.45 -5.23 -14.58
C GLU A 520 -16.35 -6.30 -13.94
N TYR A 521 -17.29 -5.91 -13.06
CA TYR A 521 -18.16 -6.86 -12.38
C TYR A 521 -19.26 -7.42 -13.28
N GLU A 522 -19.74 -6.67 -14.27
CA GLU A 522 -20.66 -7.18 -15.31
C GLU A 522 -19.99 -8.26 -16.15
N ASP A 523 -18.77 -8.01 -16.62
CA ASP A 523 -18.01 -8.96 -17.42
C ASP A 523 -17.67 -10.20 -16.56
N LEU A 524 -17.19 -10.02 -15.31
CA LEU A 524 -16.91 -11.14 -14.39
C LEU A 524 -18.16 -12.00 -14.15
N LEU A 525 -19.31 -11.39 -13.86
CA LEU A 525 -20.55 -12.12 -13.61
C LEU A 525 -21.01 -12.89 -14.87
N SER A 526 -21.03 -12.22 -16.01
CA SER A 526 -21.54 -12.78 -17.27
C SER A 526 -20.67 -13.92 -17.78
N TYR A 527 -19.35 -13.70 -17.83
CA TYR A 527 -18.43 -14.69 -18.34
C TYR A 527 -18.16 -15.83 -17.36
N THR A 528 -18.32 -15.63 -16.03
CA THR A 528 -18.23 -16.75 -15.07
C THR A 528 -19.41 -17.69 -15.27
N LYS A 529 -20.63 -17.15 -15.40
CA LYS A 529 -21.84 -17.93 -15.70
C LYS A 529 -21.74 -18.69 -17.02
N ALA A 530 -21.13 -18.08 -18.04
CA ALA A 530 -20.94 -18.72 -19.33
C ALA A 530 -19.90 -19.86 -19.33
N ASN A 531 -19.02 -19.90 -18.32
CA ASN A 531 -17.87 -20.81 -18.26
C ASN A 531 -17.83 -21.63 -16.96
N GLU A 532 -18.99 -21.90 -16.36
CA GLU A 532 -19.08 -22.66 -15.12
C GLU A 532 -18.49 -24.07 -15.28
N LYS A 533 -17.73 -24.50 -14.27
CA LYS A 533 -17.19 -25.85 -14.13
C LYS A 533 -17.43 -26.36 -12.72
N TYR A 534 -17.54 -27.69 -12.59
CA TYR A 534 -17.63 -28.35 -11.30
C TYR A 534 -16.33 -28.11 -10.49
N ARG A 535 -16.48 -27.54 -9.30
CA ARG A 535 -15.43 -27.18 -8.33
C ARG A 535 -14.29 -26.35 -8.91
N ALA A 536 -14.57 -25.49 -9.89
CA ALA A 536 -13.54 -24.64 -10.49
C ALA A 536 -12.93 -23.63 -9.51
N VAL A 537 -11.68 -23.26 -9.77
CA VAL A 537 -11.07 -22.02 -9.29
C VAL A 537 -10.83 -21.07 -10.45
N TYR A 538 -11.06 -19.79 -10.20
CA TYR A 538 -10.85 -18.70 -11.16
C TYR A 538 -9.76 -17.79 -10.62
N VAL A 539 -8.58 -17.84 -11.22
CA VAL A 539 -7.37 -17.19 -10.71
C VAL A 539 -7.00 -16.01 -11.60
N ASP A 540 -6.71 -14.86 -11.01
CA ASP A 540 -6.12 -13.72 -11.70
C ASP A 540 -4.59 -13.86 -11.71
N PRO A 541 -3.96 -14.22 -12.85
CA PRO A 541 -2.51 -14.46 -12.90
C PRO A 541 -1.67 -13.19 -12.68
N PHE A 542 -2.30 -12.02 -12.77
CA PHE A 542 -1.63 -10.74 -12.64
C PHE A 542 -1.56 -10.25 -11.19
N ALA A 543 -2.39 -10.79 -10.29
CA ALA A 543 -2.55 -10.28 -8.92
C ALA A 543 -1.28 -10.44 -8.06
N PHE A 544 -0.51 -11.50 -8.29
CA PHE A 544 0.69 -11.84 -7.51
C PHE A 544 1.99 -11.74 -8.33
N SER A 545 1.91 -11.12 -9.49
CA SER A 545 3.02 -11.00 -10.42
C SER A 545 3.55 -9.57 -10.45
N LEU A 546 4.79 -9.42 -10.91
CA LEU A 546 5.44 -8.13 -11.16
C LEU A 546 5.49 -7.82 -12.65
N PRO A 547 5.13 -6.61 -13.09
CA PRO A 547 5.32 -6.16 -14.48
C PRO A 547 6.80 -5.97 -14.83
N ASP A 548 7.07 -5.89 -16.13
CA ASP A 548 8.32 -5.34 -16.69
C ASP A 548 8.24 -3.81 -16.83
N GLU A 549 9.39 -3.17 -17.02
CA GLU A 549 9.51 -1.78 -17.46
C GLU A 549 10.15 -1.67 -18.84
N VAL A 550 9.69 -0.70 -19.63
CA VAL A 550 10.33 -0.28 -20.88
C VAL A 550 11.13 0.98 -20.63
N VAL A 551 12.37 0.99 -21.15
CA VAL A 551 13.24 2.17 -21.12
C VAL A 551 12.83 3.12 -22.25
N LEU A 552 12.56 4.36 -21.88
CA LEU A 552 12.21 5.45 -22.80
C LEU A 552 13.48 6.07 -23.43
N PRO A 553 13.36 6.81 -24.56
CA PRO A 553 14.51 7.40 -25.24
C PRO A 553 15.38 8.34 -24.38
N ASP A 554 14.79 8.99 -23.38
CA ASP A 554 15.45 9.88 -22.41
C ASP A 554 16.06 9.13 -21.20
N GLY A 555 16.01 7.80 -21.20
CA GLY A 555 16.42 6.97 -20.08
C GLY A 555 15.38 6.87 -18.96
N GLY A 556 14.21 7.47 -19.14
CA GLY A 556 13.05 7.27 -18.27
C GLY A 556 12.51 5.84 -18.36
N ARG A 557 11.58 5.48 -17.49
CA ARG A 557 11.01 4.13 -17.44
C ARG A 557 9.50 4.15 -17.35
N GLN A 558 8.86 3.31 -18.15
CA GLN A 558 7.42 3.11 -18.15
C GLN A 558 7.08 1.68 -17.73
N ILE A 559 6.23 1.55 -16.71
CA ILE A 559 5.70 0.26 -16.26
C ILE A 559 4.75 -0.28 -17.31
N GLN A 560 5.04 -1.49 -17.81
CA GLN A 560 4.12 -2.24 -18.64
C GLN A 560 3.19 -3.01 -17.71
N HIS A 561 2.08 -2.39 -17.30
CA HIS A 561 1.18 -2.96 -16.31
C HIS A 561 0.64 -4.32 -16.72
N LEU A 562 0.53 -5.23 -15.76
CA LEU A 562 0.03 -6.58 -15.97
C LEU A 562 -1.47 -6.56 -16.33
N THR A 563 -1.76 -6.68 -17.62
CA THR A 563 -3.11 -6.77 -18.17
C THR A 563 -3.13 -7.75 -19.34
N PRO A 564 -4.30 -8.27 -19.73
CA PRO A 564 -4.43 -9.06 -20.96
C PRO A 564 -4.06 -8.29 -22.23
N ASP A 565 -4.08 -6.96 -22.21
CA ASP A 565 -3.76 -6.14 -23.37
C ASP A 565 -2.24 -6.10 -23.58
N THR A 566 -1.48 -6.01 -22.49
CA THR A 566 -0.01 -5.88 -22.46
C THR A 566 0.73 -7.22 -22.36
N TYR A 567 0.11 -8.26 -21.80
CA TYR A 567 0.73 -9.59 -21.64
C TYR A 567 -0.14 -10.69 -22.22
N ALA A 568 0.50 -11.68 -22.85
CA ALA A 568 -0.12 -12.95 -23.15
C ALA A 568 0.00 -13.88 -21.93
N VAL A 569 -1.02 -14.71 -21.74
CA VAL A 569 -1.06 -15.73 -20.69
C VAL A 569 -1.14 -17.10 -21.36
N SER A 570 -0.19 -17.98 -21.06
CA SER A 570 -0.25 -19.40 -21.42
C SER A 570 -0.26 -20.25 -20.17
N VAL A 571 -0.99 -21.36 -20.19
CA VAL A 571 -1.20 -22.21 -19.01
C VAL A 571 -0.97 -23.66 -19.39
N LYS A 572 -0.40 -24.44 -18.48
CA LYS A 572 -0.17 -25.88 -18.63
C LYS A 572 -0.45 -26.60 -17.32
N ALA A 573 -1.21 -27.69 -17.37
CA ALA A 573 -1.33 -28.61 -16.24
C ALA A 573 -0.02 -29.38 -16.01
N LEU A 574 0.45 -29.43 -14.77
CA LEU A 574 1.65 -30.19 -14.39
C LEU A 574 1.28 -31.54 -13.76
N GLY A 575 0.18 -31.60 -13.01
CA GLY A 575 -0.32 -32.84 -12.40
C GLY A 575 -0.61 -32.70 -10.92
N VAL A 576 -0.64 -33.82 -10.20
CA VAL A 576 -0.92 -33.90 -8.76
C VAL A 576 0.33 -34.35 -8.01
N GLY A 577 0.62 -33.79 -6.84
CA GLY A 577 1.77 -34.24 -6.05
C GLY A 577 2.11 -33.28 -4.92
N MET A 578 3.41 -33.11 -4.62
CA MET A 578 3.87 -32.28 -3.51
C MET A 578 5.16 -31.51 -3.85
N ILE A 579 5.43 -30.47 -3.06
CA ILE A 579 6.71 -29.77 -3.07
C ILE A 579 7.57 -30.37 -1.96
N THR A 580 8.78 -30.79 -2.29
CA THR A 580 9.76 -31.36 -1.34
C THR A 580 11.00 -30.47 -1.22
N GLY A 581 11.72 -30.56 -0.10
CA GLY A 581 12.92 -29.76 0.15
C GLY A 581 12.62 -28.32 0.63
N SER A 582 13.67 -27.51 0.71
CA SER A 582 13.60 -26.08 1.07
C SER A 582 14.73 -25.27 0.44
N GLY A 583 14.49 -23.97 0.20
CA GLY A 583 15.46 -23.08 -0.46
C GLY A 583 15.90 -23.61 -1.82
N ASP A 584 17.22 -23.66 -2.05
CA ASP A 584 17.82 -24.15 -3.31
C ASP A 584 17.59 -25.65 -3.56
N SER A 585 17.13 -26.40 -2.56
CA SER A 585 16.81 -27.83 -2.69
C SER A 585 15.34 -28.11 -3.02
N THR A 586 14.53 -27.05 -3.20
CA THR A 586 13.09 -27.18 -3.47
C THR A 586 12.85 -27.90 -4.80
N LYS A 587 12.02 -28.95 -4.77
CA LYS A 587 11.66 -29.75 -5.93
C LYS A 587 10.15 -29.94 -6.03
N LEU A 588 9.67 -29.98 -7.27
CA LEU A 588 8.28 -30.27 -7.58
C LEU A 588 8.15 -31.75 -7.99
N ASP A 589 7.58 -32.57 -7.12
CA ASP A 589 7.37 -34.00 -7.36
C ASP A 589 5.90 -34.23 -7.72
N VAL A 590 5.60 -34.30 -9.03
CA VAL A 590 4.23 -34.41 -9.55
C VAL A 590 4.06 -35.58 -10.50
N ARG A 591 2.89 -36.24 -10.43
CA ARG A 591 2.43 -37.22 -11.42
C ARG A 591 1.43 -36.56 -12.38
N PRO A 592 1.54 -36.77 -13.70
CA PRO A 592 0.52 -36.30 -14.65
C PRO A 592 -0.88 -36.80 -14.26
N ASP A 593 -1.89 -35.96 -14.45
CA ASP A 593 -3.30 -36.29 -14.23
C ASP A 593 -4.12 -35.75 -15.40
N GLU A 594 -4.72 -36.65 -16.19
CA GLU A 594 -5.51 -36.30 -17.37
C GLU A 594 -6.82 -35.59 -17.03
N ASN A 595 -7.33 -35.79 -15.81
CA ASN A 595 -8.55 -35.17 -15.32
C ASN A 595 -8.32 -33.71 -14.89
N LEU A 596 -7.08 -33.31 -14.57
CA LEU A 596 -6.74 -31.93 -14.22
C LEU A 596 -6.66 -31.05 -15.47
N LYS A 597 -7.42 -29.95 -15.49
CA LYS A 597 -7.38 -28.94 -16.55
C LYS A 597 -6.99 -27.58 -15.98
N CYS A 598 -6.14 -26.88 -16.73
CA CYS A 598 -5.70 -25.53 -16.43
C CYS A 598 -5.75 -24.72 -17.74
N GLU A 599 -6.61 -23.72 -17.82
CA GLU A 599 -6.92 -23.03 -19.07
C GLU A 599 -7.03 -21.52 -18.85
N TRP A 600 -6.45 -20.72 -19.75
CA TRP A 600 -6.67 -19.27 -19.76
C TRP A 600 -7.96 -18.96 -20.51
N ASN A 601 -8.88 -18.25 -19.85
CA ASN A 601 -10.07 -17.71 -20.48
C ASN A 601 -9.89 -16.19 -20.70
N PRO A 602 -9.74 -15.73 -21.96
CA PRO A 602 -9.46 -14.33 -22.27
C PRO A 602 -10.63 -13.39 -21.95
N ASP A 603 -11.87 -13.85 -22.07
CA ASP A 603 -13.06 -13.03 -21.77
C ASP A 603 -13.21 -12.82 -20.27
N LEU A 604 -13.00 -13.89 -19.48
CA LEU A 604 -12.95 -13.83 -18.02
C LEU A 604 -11.76 -13.06 -17.48
N LYS A 605 -10.66 -13.03 -18.25
CA LYS A 605 -9.35 -12.58 -17.79
C LYS A 605 -8.91 -13.37 -16.55
N ARG A 606 -9.18 -14.68 -16.54
CA ARG A 606 -8.86 -15.62 -15.46
C ARG A 606 -8.29 -16.91 -16.00
N ILE A 607 -7.40 -17.51 -15.23
CA ILE A 607 -7.05 -18.92 -15.39
C ILE A 607 -8.10 -19.74 -14.65
N MET A 608 -8.75 -20.65 -15.37
CA MET A 608 -9.64 -21.64 -14.82
C MET A 608 -8.84 -22.90 -14.49
N VAL A 609 -8.94 -23.39 -13.27
CA VAL A 609 -8.43 -24.71 -12.91
C VAL A 609 -9.59 -25.54 -12.37
N TYR A 610 -9.77 -26.74 -12.93
CA TYR A 610 -10.88 -27.63 -12.60
C TYR A 610 -10.50 -29.08 -12.92
N ARG A 611 -11.38 -30.00 -12.53
CA ARG A 611 -11.23 -31.43 -12.81
C ARG A 611 -12.38 -31.92 -13.71
N LEU A 612 -12.10 -32.93 -14.53
CA LEU A 612 -13.11 -33.63 -15.34
C LEU A 612 -13.84 -34.73 -14.55
N ASP A 613 -13.27 -35.12 -13.41
CA ASP A 613 -13.87 -36.01 -12.41
C ASP A 613 -14.35 -35.20 -11.18
N ASP A 614 -15.01 -35.88 -10.25
CA ASP A 614 -15.48 -35.31 -8.99
C ASP A 614 -14.45 -35.42 -7.84
N GLY A 615 -13.18 -35.67 -8.18
CA GLY A 615 -12.12 -35.91 -7.21
C GLY A 615 -11.81 -34.67 -6.35
N ILE A 616 -11.65 -34.89 -5.05
CA ILE A 616 -11.08 -33.89 -4.13
C ILE A 616 -9.58 -34.13 -3.95
N THR A 617 -8.88 -33.10 -3.48
CA THR A 617 -7.43 -33.19 -3.26
C THR A 617 -7.13 -34.01 -2.02
N GLN A 618 -6.22 -34.97 -2.15
CA GLN A 618 -5.82 -35.84 -1.05
C GLN A 618 -4.95 -35.09 -0.03
N ALA A 619 -5.04 -35.50 1.23
CA ALA A 619 -4.23 -34.89 2.29
C ALA A 619 -2.73 -35.05 2.00
N GLY A 620 -1.99 -33.93 2.04
CA GLY A 620 -0.55 -33.89 1.75
C GLY A 620 -0.20 -33.68 0.28
N GLU A 621 -1.17 -33.70 -0.63
CA GLU A 621 -0.99 -33.43 -2.06
C GLU A 621 -1.67 -32.15 -2.52
N TYR A 622 -1.32 -31.69 -3.72
CA TYR A 622 -1.87 -30.51 -4.39
C TYR A 622 -1.95 -30.73 -5.90
N ASN A 623 -2.85 -30.01 -6.57
CA ASN A 623 -2.95 -29.95 -8.03
C ASN A 623 -2.13 -28.77 -8.52
N PHE A 624 -1.25 -28.99 -9.49
CA PHE A 624 -0.31 -28.00 -9.97
C PHE A 624 -0.57 -27.60 -11.41
N CYS A 625 -0.60 -26.29 -11.64
CA CYS A 625 -0.57 -25.69 -12.97
C CYS A 625 0.62 -24.73 -13.07
N GLN A 626 1.27 -24.69 -14.23
CA GLN A 626 2.18 -23.62 -14.59
C GLN A 626 1.40 -22.56 -15.38
N TYR A 627 1.66 -21.30 -15.10
CA TYR A 627 1.25 -20.20 -15.97
C TYR A 627 2.48 -19.38 -16.37
N THR A 628 2.47 -18.86 -17.59
CA THR A 628 3.54 -18.04 -18.14
C THR A 628 2.95 -16.73 -18.62
N LEU A 629 3.57 -15.64 -18.21
CA LEU A 629 3.30 -14.29 -18.67
C LEU A 629 4.38 -13.92 -19.69
N THR A 630 3.96 -13.44 -20.85
CA THR A 630 4.88 -12.97 -21.91
C THR A 630 4.48 -11.56 -22.31
N LEU A 631 5.42 -10.61 -22.22
CA LEU A 631 5.18 -9.23 -22.64
C LEU A 631 4.88 -9.18 -24.14
N LYS A 632 3.92 -8.36 -24.55
CA LYS A 632 3.64 -8.09 -25.96
C LYS A 632 4.43 -6.88 -26.44
N ASN A 633 4.93 -6.95 -27.67
CA ASN A 633 5.49 -5.82 -28.39
C ASN A 633 4.37 -4.85 -28.82
N ALA A 634 4.75 -3.64 -29.24
CA ALA A 634 3.80 -2.62 -29.69
C ALA A 634 2.93 -3.06 -30.88
N ASP A 635 3.42 -3.98 -31.72
CA ASP A 635 2.69 -4.57 -32.86
C ASP A 635 1.81 -5.78 -32.46
N GLY A 636 1.76 -6.13 -31.17
CA GLY A 636 1.00 -7.26 -30.63
C GLY A 636 1.73 -8.61 -30.69
N SER A 637 2.94 -8.69 -31.28
CA SER A 637 3.75 -9.90 -31.26
C SER A 637 4.29 -10.21 -29.86
N LEU A 638 4.67 -11.47 -29.59
CA LEU A 638 5.15 -11.88 -28.26
C LEU A 638 6.66 -11.64 -28.11
N ASN A 639 7.07 -10.98 -27.04
CA ASN A 639 8.47 -10.82 -26.67
C ASN A 639 8.92 -12.00 -25.80
N THR A 640 9.41 -13.06 -26.43
CA THR A 640 9.87 -14.27 -25.73
C THR A 640 11.10 -14.06 -24.86
N SER A 641 11.83 -12.94 -25.00
CA SER A 641 12.92 -12.57 -24.08
C SER A 641 12.42 -11.97 -22.77
N LYS A 642 11.15 -11.54 -22.74
CA LYS A 642 10.46 -10.97 -21.58
C LYS A 642 9.28 -11.85 -21.21
N GLN A 643 9.61 -13.03 -20.65
CA GLN A 643 8.63 -13.98 -20.15
C GLN A 643 9.01 -14.49 -18.76
N SER A 644 8.01 -14.83 -17.95
CA SER A 644 8.21 -15.41 -16.62
C SER A 644 7.12 -16.43 -16.33
N SER A 645 7.46 -17.49 -15.61
CA SER A 645 6.53 -18.57 -15.25
C SER A 645 6.36 -18.70 -13.74
N GLY A 646 5.12 -18.80 -13.30
CA GLY A 646 4.76 -19.06 -11.91
C GLY A 646 4.03 -20.40 -11.76
N LEU A 647 4.07 -20.95 -10.56
CA LEU A 647 3.39 -22.17 -10.16
C LEU A 647 2.10 -21.84 -9.41
N MET A 648 0.99 -22.52 -9.75
CA MET A 648 -0.24 -22.46 -8.98
C MET A 648 -0.45 -23.78 -8.25
N GLN A 649 -0.70 -23.69 -6.94
CA GLN A 649 -0.97 -24.82 -6.05
C GLN A 649 -2.43 -24.81 -5.61
N VAL A 650 -3.22 -25.75 -6.14
CA VAL A 650 -4.68 -25.78 -6.03
C VAL A 650 -5.16 -26.99 -5.23
N ASN A 651 -6.06 -26.73 -4.29
CA ASN A 651 -6.83 -27.72 -3.55
C ASN A 651 -8.31 -27.68 -3.96
N PHE A 652 -8.79 -28.81 -4.45
CA PHE A 652 -10.21 -29.08 -4.61
C PHE A 652 -10.77 -29.71 -3.34
N VAL A 653 -11.78 -29.07 -2.78
CA VAL A 653 -12.57 -29.56 -1.66
C VAL A 653 -14.03 -29.63 -2.06
N ASN A 654 -14.78 -30.49 -1.38
CA ASN A 654 -16.24 -30.47 -1.50
C ASN A 654 -16.81 -29.20 -0.86
N ILE A 655 -17.75 -28.53 -1.53
CA ILE A 655 -18.48 -27.39 -1.00
C ILE A 655 -19.77 -27.89 -0.37
N ALA A 656 -19.91 -27.69 0.93
CA ALA A 656 -21.12 -28.08 1.65
C ALA A 656 -22.40 -27.47 1.04
N PRO A 657 -23.53 -28.20 1.07
CA PRO A 657 -24.78 -27.73 0.51
C PRO A 657 -25.32 -26.54 1.32
N ILE A 658 -26.18 -25.76 0.68
CA ILE A 658 -26.82 -24.58 1.26
C ILE A 658 -28.23 -24.96 1.70
N ALA A 659 -28.52 -24.86 3.00
CA ALA A 659 -29.87 -24.97 3.55
C ALA A 659 -30.36 -23.59 4.00
N LYS A 660 -31.57 -23.19 3.62
CA LYS A 660 -32.17 -21.89 3.97
C LYS A 660 -33.31 -22.05 4.97
N ALA A 661 -33.54 -21.03 5.78
CA ALA A 661 -34.70 -21.01 6.66
C ALA A 661 -36.01 -21.09 5.85
N ALA A 662 -37.01 -21.78 6.40
CA ALA A 662 -38.32 -21.94 5.77
C ALA A 662 -39.44 -21.56 6.74
N GLU A 663 -40.54 -21.03 6.20
CA GLU A 663 -41.72 -20.69 6.99
C GLU A 663 -42.95 -21.41 6.45
N TYR A 664 -43.73 -22.02 7.34
CA TYR A 664 -45.00 -22.69 7.02
C TYR A 664 -46.08 -22.23 8.00
N THR A 665 -47.33 -22.20 7.55
CA THR A 665 -48.47 -21.81 8.39
C THR A 665 -49.20 -23.03 8.92
N ILE A 666 -49.52 -23.03 10.21
CA ILE A 666 -50.36 -24.02 10.89
C ILE A 666 -51.64 -23.35 11.41
N GLN A 667 -52.79 -24.00 11.21
CA GLN A 667 -54.09 -23.47 11.63
C GLN A 667 -54.40 -23.80 13.09
N TYR A 668 -54.70 -22.77 13.89
CA TYR A 668 -55.14 -22.92 15.28
C TYR A 668 -56.42 -23.75 15.39
N GLY A 669 -56.50 -24.61 16.41
CA GLY A 669 -57.68 -25.41 16.73
C GLY A 669 -57.96 -26.58 15.77
N THR A 670 -56.99 -26.94 14.92
CA THR A 670 -57.14 -28.02 13.93
C THR A 670 -56.08 -29.11 14.10
N ASP A 671 -56.42 -30.35 13.77
CA ASP A 671 -55.46 -31.48 13.73
C ASP A 671 -54.67 -31.53 12.41
N GLN A 672 -54.44 -30.36 11.80
CA GLN A 672 -53.85 -30.24 10.47
C GLN A 672 -52.48 -30.91 10.41
N LYS A 673 -52.32 -31.80 9.42
CA LYS A 673 -51.03 -32.36 9.01
C LYS A 673 -50.52 -31.56 7.82
N ILE A 674 -49.37 -30.89 7.96
CA ILE A 674 -48.75 -30.12 6.89
C ILE A 674 -47.66 -30.97 6.23
N ASN A 675 -47.59 -30.95 4.90
CA ASN A 675 -46.50 -31.55 4.15
C ASN A 675 -45.46 -30.48 3.84
N VAL A 676 -44.21 -30.77 4.18
CA VAL A 676 -43.08 -29.86 4.13
C VAL A 676 -41.99 -30.51 3.29
N ASN A 677 -41.63 -29.88 2.18
CA ASN A 677 -40.50 -30.27 1.36
C ASN A 677 -39.31 -29.37 1.70
N LEU A 678 -38.39 -29.87 2.54
CA LEU A 678 -37.22 -29.08 2.95
C LEU A 678 -36.17 -28.94 1.84
N LEU A 679 -36.12 -29.86 0.87
CA LEU A 679 -35.21 -29.77 -0.27
C LEU A 679 -35.56 -28.62 -1.22
N SER A 680 -36.82 -28.17 -1.25
CA SER A 680 -37.19 -26.96 -1.98
C SER A 680 -36.51 -25.67 -1.47
N ASN A 681 -35.94 -25.71 -0.25
CA ASN A 681 -35.19 -24.62 0.37
C ASN A 681 -33.69 -24.96 0.51
N ALA A 682 -33.22 -25.98 -0.21
CA ALA A 682 -31.84 -26.42 -0.21
C ALA A 682 -31.26 -26.45 -1.62
N SER A 683 -29.93 -26.39 -1.72
CA SER A 683 -29.21 -26.39 -2.99
C SER A 683 -27.80 -26.90 -2.79
N ASP A 684 -27.30 -27.70 -3.73
CA ASP A 684 -25.89 -28.12 -3.80
C ASP A 684 -25.11 -27.39 -4.92
N ASP A 685 -25.70 -26.35 -5.51
CA ASP A 685 -25.10 -25.55 -6.60
C ASP A 685 -23.77 -24.87 -6.25
N GLY A 686 -23.34 -24.91 -4.99
CA GLY A 686 -22.06 -24.38 -4.54
C GLY A 686 -20.87 -25.04 -5.24
N ASP A 687 -20.95 -26.33 -5.52
CA ASP A 687 -19.94 -27.04 -6.31
C ASP A 687 -19.98 -26.68 -7.81
N GLY A 688 -21.04 -26.04 -8.30
CA GLY A 688 -21.25 -25.77 -9.71
C GLY A 688 -21.87 -26.95 -10.48
N PRO A 689 -22.00 -26.83 -11.81
CA PRO A 689 -22.83 -27.75 -12.58
C PRO A 689 -22.20 -29.13 -12.71
N VAL A 690 -22.88 -30.17 -12.21
CA VAL A 690 -22.47 -31.58 -12.38
C VAL A 690 -22.42 -32.01 -13.84
N SER A 691 -23.19 -31.35 -14.72
CA SER A 691 -23.16 -31.60 -16.17
C SER A 691 -21.82 -31.23 -16.82
N ALA A 692 -20.96 -30.46 -16.13
CA ALA A 692 -19.60 -30.18 -16.56
C ALA A 692 -18.62 -31.34 -16.29
N LEU A 693 -19.01 -32.35 -15.49
CA LEU A 693 -18.23 -33.55 -15.27
C LEU A 693 -18.31 -34.47 -16.48
N VAL A 694 -17.18 -35.04 -16.89
CA VAL A 694 -17.14 -36.04 -17.98
C VAL A 694 -17.41 -37.43 -17.42
N ASN A 695 -16.86 -37.74 -16.25
CA ASN A 695 -16.90 -39.10 -15.69
C ASN A 695 -18.21 -39.39 -14.92
N LYS A 696 -18.90 -38.35 -14.41
CA LYS A 696 -20.14 -38.47 -13.62
C LYS A 696 -21.13 -37.30 -13.88
N PRO A 697 -21.62 -37.11 -15.13
CA PRO A 697 -22.47 -35.98 -15.47
C PRO A 697 -23.84 -35.97 -14.77
N ASN A 698 -24.28 -37.11 -14.25
CA ASN A 698 -25.59 -37.29 -13.59
C ASN A 698 -25.45 -37.56 -12.09
N LYS A 699 -24.38 -37.07 -11.45
CA LYS A 699 -24.21 -37.16 -9.99
C LYS A 699 -25.43 -36.54 -9.29
N PRO A 700 -26.06 -37.23 -8.31
CA PRO A 700 -27.15 -36.62 -7.55
C PRO A 700 -26.65 -35.40 -6.77
N ALA A 701 -27.51 -34.42 -6.52
CA ALA A 701 -27.15 -33.25 -5.73
C ALA A 701 -27.08 -33.56 -4.23
N PHE A 702 -27.90 -34.50 -3.76
CA PHE A 702 -28.06 -34.80 -2.35
C PHE A 702 -27.69 -36.25 -2.04
N TYR A 703 -27.54 -36.56 -0.75
CA TYR A 703 -27.17 -37.90 -0.31
C TYR A 703 -28.21 -38.97 -0.65
N HIS A 704 -27.74 -40.08 -1.23
CA HIS A 704 -28.49 -41.33 -1.37
C HIS A 704 -27.80 -42.43 -0.57
N ASP A 705 -28.58 -43.33 0.03
CA ASP A 705 -28.04 -44.51 0.71
C ASP A 705 -27.55 -45.59 -0.28
N GLU A 706 -27.02 -46.70 0.27
CA GLU A 706 -26.52 -47.84 -0.52
C GLU A 706 -27.58 -48.49 -1.42
N ASN A 707 -28.88 -48.29 -1.13
CA ASN A 707 -30.00 -48.80 -1.91
C ASN A 707 -30.52 -47.78 -2.93
N GLY A 708 -29.88 -46.61 -3.02
CA GLY A 708 -30.27 -45.52 -3.92
C GLY A 708 -31.43 -44.66 -3.41
N VAL A 709 -31.82 -44.76 -2.14
CA VAL A 709 -32.89 -43.95 -1.53
C VAL A 709 -32.33 -42.59 -1.12
N GLU A 710 -32.94 -41.50 -1.60
CA GLU A 710 -32.55 -40.13 -1.24
C GLU A 710 -32.88 -39.86 0.25
N LEU A 711 -31.85 -39.70 1.09
CA LEU A 711 -31.97 -39.49 2.54
C LEU A 711 -31.11 -38.30 3.06
N PRO A 712 -31.24 -37.08 2.52
CA PRO A 712 -30.30 -36.01 2.83
C PRO A 712 -30.65 -35.16 4.05
N ILE A 713 -31.86 -35.28 4.61
CA ILE A 713 -32.32 -34.36 5.66
C ILE A 713 -31.99 -34.95 7.03
N ARG A 714 -31.32 -34.20 7.90
CA ARG A 714 -31.21 -34.51 9.33
C ARG A 714 -31.89 -33.44 10.16
N LEU A 715 -32.81 -33.85 11.03
CA LEU A 715 -33.43 -32.97 12.02
C LEU A 715 -32.57 -32.95 13.28
N THR A 716 -32.12 -31.77 13.70
CA THR A 716 -31.22 -31.62 14.85
C THR A 716 -31.97 -31.24 16.13
N THR A 717 -32.94 -30.34 15.99
CA THR A 717 -33.77 -29.88 17.11
C THR A 717 -35.23 -29.98 16.72
N VAL A 718 -35.98 -30.88 17.35
CA VAL A 718 -37.44 -31.03 17.14
C VAL A 718 -38.15 -30.78 18.48
N PRO A 719 -39.03 -29.77 18.58
CA PRO A 719 -39.72 -29.47 19.83
C PRO A 719 -40.71 -30.58 20.17
N SER A 720 -40.85 -30.90 21.46
CA SER A 720 -41.71 -31.98 21.94
C SER A 720 -43.18 -31.83 21.54
N GLY A 721 -43.62 -30.60 21.27
CA GLY A 721 -44.99 -30.25 20.89
C GLY A 721 -45.37 -30.53 19.43
N ILE A 722 -44.46 -31.05 18.59
CA ILE A 722 -44.78 -31.50 17.23
C ILE A 722 -44.37 -32.97 17.03
N THR A 723 -44.99 -33.61 16.05
CA THR A 723 -44.63 -34.93 15.54
C THR A 723 -44.24 -34.78 14.08
N VAL A 724 -43.13 -35.40 13.68
CA VAL A 724 -42.64 -35.42 12.30
C VAL A 724 -42.65 -36.87 11.80
N THR A 725 -43.24 -37.07 10.62
CA THR A 725 -43.22 -38.35 9.88
C THR A 725 -42.66 -38.09 8.49
N SER A 726 -41.88 -39.00 7.92
CA SER A 726 -41.30 -38.83 6.58
C SER A 726 -41.72 -39.97 5.66
N GLU A 727 -41.56 -39.76 4.35
CA GLU A 727 -41.75 -40.78 3.33
C GLU A 727 -40.63 -41.84 3.38
N HIS A 728 -39.39 -41.41 3.66
CA HIS A 728 -38.23 -42.28 3.80
C HIS A 728 -37.44 -41.98 5.08
N THR A 729 -36.85 -43.01 5.68
CA THR A 729 -35.97 -42.90 6.86
C THR A 729 -34.83 -43.91 6.77
N GLY A 730 -33.64 -43.52 7.20
CA GLY A 730 -32.50 -44.41 7.32
C GLY A 730 -31.35 -43.79 8.11
N PRO A 731 -30.19 -44.46 8.19
CA PRO A 731 -29.00 -43.90 8.81
C PRO A 731 -28.44 -42.74 7.97
N CYS A 732 -27.92 -41.72 8.65
CA CYS A 732 -27.18 -40.63 8.00
C CYS A 732 -25.81 -41.09 7.43
N PRO A 733 -25.19 -40.32 6.51
CA PRO A 733 -23.84 -40.63 6.02
C PRO A 733 -22.77 -40.52 7.11
N TYR A 734 -21.59 -41.10 6.86
CA TYR A 734 -20.42 -40.93 7.72
C TYR A 734 -20.06 -39.44 7.87
N PRO A 735 -19.69 -38.96 9.06
CA PRO A 735 -19.47 -39.70 10.32
C PRO A 735 -20.71 -39.82 11.23
N ASP A 736 -21.88 -39.40 10.75
CA ASP A 736 -23.10 -39.25 11.54
C ASP A 736 -24.01 -40.50 11.50
N GLN A 737 -23.49 -41.71 11.22
CA GLN A 737 -24.34 -42.89 10.95
C GLN A 737 -25.21 -43.39 12.10
N LYS A 738 -24.97 -42.88 13.33
CA LYS A 738 -25.82 -43.15 14.50
C LYS A 738 -27.11 -42.34 14.50
N GLU A 739 -27.20 -41.36 13.61
CA GLU A 739 -28.28 -40.40 13.52
C GLU A 739 -29.27 -40.83 12.43
N THR A 740 -30.51 -40.35 12.54
CA THR A 740 -31.56 -40.64 11.55
C THR A 740 -31.63 -39.53 10.51
N CYS A 741 -31.53 -39.93 9.25
CA CYS A 741 -31.76 -39.09 8.10
C CYS A 741 -33.09 -39.43 7.43
N TYR A 742 -33.68 -38.43 6.81
CA TYR A 742 -35.03 -38.43 6.26
C TYR A 742 -34.97 -38.05 4.77
N GLY A 743 -35.93 -38.57 4.01
CA GLY A 743 -36.11 -38.31 2.58
C GLY A 743 -37.57 -38.08 2.21
N GLY A 744 -37.78 -37.47 1.05
CA GLY A 744 -39.10 -37.10 0.55
C GLY A 744 -39.78 -36.00 1.36
N ASN A 745 -41.11 -35.90 1.28
CA ASN A 745 -41.86 -34.93 2.07
C ASN A 745 -41.88 -35.31 3.55
N LEU A 746 -41.70 -34.31 4.41
CA LEU A 746 -41.92 -34.43 5.84
C LEU A 746 -43.33 -33.98 6.18
N ALA A 747 -44.10 -34.85 6.81
CA ALA A 747 -45.42 -34.51 7.29
C ALA A 747 -45.40 -34.21 8.79
N ILE A 748 -45.75 -32.97 9.13
CA ILE A 748 -45.65 -32.40 10.47
C ILE A 748 -47.05 -32.19 11.05
N GLN A 749 -47.24 -32.61 12.30
CA GLN A 749 -48.50 -32.43 13.03
C GLN A 749 -48.22 -31.89 14.43
N VAL A 750 -48.99 -30.89 14.86
CA VAL A 750 -48.90 -30.33 16.21
C VAL A 750 -49.62 -31.25 17.20
N LYS A 751 -49.00 -31.54 18.35
CA LYS A 751 -49.58 -32.43 19.37
C LYS A 751 -50.67 -31.76 20.23
N ASN A 752 -50.63 -30.44 20.36
CA ASN A 752 -51.66 -29.64 21.04
C ASN A 752 -52.16 -28.55 20.10
N ASN A 753 -53.30 -28.82 19.45
CA ASN A 753 -53.95 -27.94 18.48
C ASN A 753 -54.51 -26.63 19.11
N PHE A 754 -54.57 -26.51 20.45
CA PHE A 754 -54.94 -25.28 21.16
C PHE A 754 -53.75 -24.44 21.61
N ASN A 755 -52.51 -24.84 21.28
CA ASN A 755 -51.35 -23.98 21.52
C ASN A 755 -51.36 -22.80 20.53
N VAL A 756 -51.12 -21.58 21.04
CA VAL A 756 -51.09 -20.34 20.24
C VAL A 756 -49.68 -19.92 19.82
N PHE A 757 -48.65 -20.59 20.34
CA PHE A 757 -47.25 -20.27 20.04
C PHE A 757 -46.79 -20.85 18.69
N ASP A 758 -45.83 -20.17 18.09
CA ASP A 758 -45.09 -20.68 16.92
C ASP A 758 -44.17 -21.83 17.34
N TYR A 759 -43.95 -22.77 16.43
CA TYR A 759 -42.98 -23.85 16.63
C TYR A 759 -41.76 -23.64 15.75
N LYS A 760 -40.57 -23.95 16.27
CA LYS A 760 -39.33 -23.91 15.51
C LYS A 760 -38.62 -25.24 15.63
N PHE A 761 -38.12 -25.75 14.51
CA PHE A 761 -37.25 -26.92 14.47
C PHE A 761 -36.10 -26.67 13.51
N SER A 762 -34.97 -27.32 13.75
CA SER A 762 -33.74 -27.13 12.97
C SER A 762 -33.42 -28.36 12.13
N TYR A 763 -32.80 -28.14 10.96
CA TYR A 763 -32.39 -29.18 10.06
C TYR A 763 -31.05 -28.88 9.38
N LEU A 764 -30.41 -29.96 8.92
CA LEU A 764 -29.20 -29.98 8.10
C LEU A 764 -29.51 -30.76 6.82
N ILE A 765 -28.77 -30.46 5.75
CA ILE A 765 -28.81 -31.18 4.48
C ILE A 765 -27.45 -31.79 4.21
N TYR A 766 -27.42 -33.05 3.77
CA TYR A 766 -26.23 -33.72 3.27
C TYR A 766 -26.22 -33.72 1.74
N ASP A 767 -25.08 -33.34 1.17
CA ASP A 767 -24.82 -33.49 -0.26
C ASP A 767 -24.51 -34.95 -0.63
N ALA A 768 -24.33 -35.21 -1.91
CA ALA A 768 -24.00 -36.55 -2.40
C ALA A 768 -22.66 -37.10 -1.90
N ASP A 769 -21.74 -36.25 -1.42
CA ASP A 769 -20.46 -36.66 -0.84
C ASP A 769 -20.53 -36.82 0.70
N GLY A 770 -21.72 -36.64 1.30
CA GLY A 770 -21.95 -36.78 2.73
C GLY A 770 -21.49 -35.60 3.58
N THR A 771 -21.21 -34.44 2.98
CA THR A 771 -20.90 -33.22 3.74
C THR A 771 -22.19 -32.49 4.10
N LYS A 772 -22.26 -32.00 5.34
CA LYS A 772 -23.45 -31.32 5.87
C LYS A 772 -23.41 -29.81 5.68
N SER A 773 -24.58 -29.24 5.39
CA SER A 773 -24.82 -27.80 5.40
C SER A 773 -24.59 -27.17 6.78
N SER A 774 -24.62 -25.84 6.82
CA SER A 774 -24.94 -25.13 8.08
C SER A 774 -26.39 -25.42 8.50
N GLU A 775 -26.67 -25.31 9.80
CA GLU A 775 -28.01 -25.55 10.34
C GLU A 775 -29.00 -24.46 9.87
N ALA A 776 -30.16 -24.88 9.39
CA ALA A 776 -31.27 -24.01 9.01
C ALA A 776 -32.48 -24.23 9.91
N THR A 777 -33.30 -23.19 10.08
CA THR A 777 -34.49 -23.23 10.95
C THR A 777 -35.78 -23.21 10.13
N VAL A 778 -36.71 -24.08 10.48
CA VAL A 778 -38.09 -24.03 10.02
C VAL A 778 -38.95 -23.40 11.09
N THR A 779 -39.72 -22.37 10.73
CA THR A 779 -40.70 -21.73 11.61
C THR A 779 -42.12 -22.10 11.16
N LEU A 780 -42.88 -22.72 12.06
CA LEU A 780 -44.31 -23.00 11.90
C LEU A 780 -45.09 -21.88 12.57
N LYS A 781 -45.59 -20.94 11.76
CA LYS A 781 -46.36 -19.77 12.22
C LYS A 781 -47.80 -20.18 12.50
N ASN A 782 -48.25 -19.92 13.72
CA ASN A 782 -49.60 -20.22 14.17
C ASN A 782 -50.57 -19.09 13.80
N THR A 783 -51.73 -19.42 13.22
CA THR A 783 -52.72 -18.39 12.84
C THR A 783 -53.34 -17.63 14.03
N ALA A 784 -53.23 -18.16 15.26
CA ALA A 784 -53.65 -17.48 16.48
C ALA A 784 -52.51 -16.69 17.20
N SER A 785 -51.31 -16.65 16.62
CA SER A 785 -50.17 -15.88 17.12
C SER A 785 -50.45 -14.37 17.03
N THR A 786 -50.70 -13.70 18.17
CA THR A 786 -50.80 -12.24 18.24
C THR A 786 -49.48 -11.62 18.71
N THR A 787 -49.17 -10.41 18.24
CA THR A 787 -47.93 -9.64 18.52
C THR A 787 -47.57 -9.46 20.01
N ASN A 788 -48.50 -9.69 20.94
CA ASN A 788 -48.26 -9.61 22.40
C ASN A 788 -47.60 -10.85 23.02
N ASN A 789 -47.49 -11.97 22.30
CA ASN A 789 -46.96 -13.24 22.84
C ASN A 789 -45.52 -13.56 22.42
N GLN A 790 -44.80 -12.62 21.82
CA GLN A 790 -43.37 -12.77 21.55
C GLN A 790 -42.55 -12.40 22.79
N SER A 791 -41.96 -13.39 23.46
CA SER A 791 -40.82 -13.13 24.33
C SER A 791 -39.69 -12.58 23.46
N SER A 792 -39.30 -11.34 23.73
CA SER A 792 -38.22 -10.64 23.04
C SER A 792 -36.88 -11.32 23.32
N SER A 793 -36.49 -12.31 22.51
CA SER A 793 -35.09 -12.70 22.36
C SER A 793 -34.48 -11.81 21.28
N GLY A 794 -33.65 -10.86 21.68
CA GLY A 794 -32.87 -10.02 20.79
C GLY A 794 -31.88 -10.86 19.98
N GLY A 795 -32.32 -11.35 18.82
CA GLY A 795 -31.45 -11.80 17.75
C GLY A 795 -31.09 -10.59 16.91
N GLY A 796 -29.90 -10.03 17.13
CA GLY A 796 -29.40 -8.92 16.34
C GLY A 796 -29.40 -9.28 14.86
N SER A 797 -30.17 -8.54 14.05
CA SER A 797 -29.96 -8.57 12.61
C SER A 797 -28.54 -8.06 12.36
N LEU A 798 -27.67 -8.94 11.87
CA LEU A 798 -26.50 -8.46 11.15
C LEU A 798 -27.05 -7.71 9.94
N GLY A 799 -27.00 -6.38 10.01
CA GLY A 799 -27.40 -5.53 8.91
C GLY A 799 -26.67 -5.95 7.65
N ILE A 800 -27.34 -5.86 6.51
CA ILE A 800 -26.78 -6.23 5.20
C ILE A 800 -25.42 -5.55 4.92
N PHE A 801 -25.12 -4.46 5.62
CA PHE A 801 -23.85 -3.74 5.64
C PHE A 801 -22.67 -4.46 6.34
N THR A 802 -22.87 -5.34 7.32
CA THR A 802 -21.78 -6.14 7.92
C THR A 802 -21.41 -7.36 7.08
N VAL A 803 -22.37 -7.92 6.32
CA VAL A 803 -22.11 -8.98 5.33
C VAL A 803 -21.41 -8.42 4.08
N LEU A 804 -21.75 -7.20 3.67
CA LEU A 804 -21.02 -6.44 2.64
C LEU A 804 -19.53 -6.26 3.00
N GLY A 805 -19.23 -5.99 4.28
CA GLY A 805 -17.86 -5.90 4.79
C GLY A 805 -17.13 -7.26 4.82
N LEU A 806 -17.81 -8.35 5.16
CA LEU A 806 -17.21 -9.69 5.29
C LEU A 806 -17.02 -10.41 3.95
N VAL A 807 -17.95 -10.30 2.99
CA VAL A 807 -17.78 -10.85 1.64
C VAL A 807 -16.78 -10.01 0.84
N GLY A 808 -16.78 -8.69 1.05
CA GLY A 808 -15.72 -7.79 0.58
C GLY A 808 -14.34 -8.21 1.11
N LEU A 809 -14.22 -8.57 2.40
CA LEU A 809 -12.96 -9.04 3.00
C LEU A 809 -12.54 -10.45 2.56
N VAL A 810 -13.46 -11.35 2.22
CA VAL A 810 -13.15 -12.71 1.75
C VAL A 810 -12.69 -12.72 0.28
N LEU A 811 -13.30 -11.91 -0.59
CA LEU A 811 -12.80 -11.71 -1.96
C LEU A 811 -11.54 -10.81 -1.98
N TYR A 812 -11.42 -9.86 -1.06
CA TYR A 812 -10.20 -9.08 -0.86
C TYR A 812 -9.04 -9.92 -0.33
N ARG A 813 -9.29 -10.90 0.56
CA ARG A 813 -8.29 -11.91 0.97
C ARG A 813 -7.89 -12.88 -0.15
N ARG A 814 -8.73 -13.05 -1.18
CA ARG A 814 -8.37 -13.79 -2.41
C ARG A 814 -7.66 -12.92 -3.46
N ARG A 815 -7.58 -11.60 -3.22
CA ARG A 815 -6.73 -10.62 -3.93
C ARG A 815 -5.54 -10.15 -3.04
N SER A 816 -5.17 -10.85 -1.95
CA SER A 816 -4.11 -10.48 -0.97
C SER A 816 -3.02 -11.52 -0.74
#